data_AF-A0A6P0K910-F1
#
_entry.id   AF-A0A6P0K910-F1
#
_cell.length_a   1.000
_cell.length_b   1.000
_cell.length_c   1.000
_cell.angle_alpha   90.00
_cell.angle_beta   90.00
_cell.angle_gamma   90.00
#
_symmetry.space_group_name_H-M   'P 1'
#
loop_
_entity.id
_entity.type
_entity.pdbx_description
1 polymer ?
#
loop_
_entity_poly.entity_id
_entity_poly.type
_entity_poly.pdbx_seq_one_letter_code
_entity_poly.pdbx_strand_id
1 'polypeptide(L)'
;MTKPAPQGSTADNLNLSYCYNPDCQHPENPPDAIFCQSCGSNLLLQNRYRAIQLIGSGGFGRTFRAIDESKPSQPYCAIKQFFPQQQGSKNREKASELFRQEAERLSTLGYHPRIPQLLNYFEQEQHQYLVQEFIQGQNLAQELANDGPLTESEIRKLLEDLLPLLQFVHTYQVIHRDIKPENIIRRQFDGSLVLVDFGAAKFASETMLGKTGTVIGSAAYTSPEQIRGKAVYASDIYSLGVTCIHLLTEIPPFDLFDSSEDTWIWRHYLEKKTISNSLGKILDKMLQSATKRRYQSANEVLLDLDAKPTISTQKKWAAATILLALGLLGVRYFGNPSPQKISTGNPTVITQPSTKQSPSSKQPLRQTPPGGLYGYADNGELQNFPLQHTAVSAKISGNISRVEVRQTFANPSNNPIEAVYEFPLPDEAAVDDMEIRIGDRIIRGMIKKREQAQKIYEQAKKEGKTAGLLEQEKANIFTQSLANIQPREKVDVIIRYTNSLKFEGGDYEFAFPMVVGPRYTSGNAFKPSVGEQLLGGVAYASHHNLTTLPATRSGHDIDVSVEIDAGVPISEVNSPSHSVAIQAASSTVKVQLAKEDAIPNQDLILRYRVADASTQATVLTQSAQRGGHFATYLIPALDYQSNEIVPKDVVFLIDTSGSQSGAPIEQSQELMRQFINGLNPNDSFTIIDFSNRTTQLSPKPLANTPANRRKAIAYVNRLSANGGTELMNGIDTVLDFPAAPAGRLRSIVLLTDGLIGNDEQIIAKIQKELKPGNRLYSFGVGTSSNRFLINRLAELGRGTAEILAPNESAEEVAAEFFREINNPVLTNIEVSWIGSGKEAEIYPLKAPDLFANQPLVLFGRKQDRSNGKLRISGIAAGGKRYEKILNVNFDQVSGNGAIAQLWGRARIKDLMNQMYGYENPDAVKAVTDVALAYNLLSKYTAFVAVSDQGEIESDNTEAKSEDKKYPVAVPEPDQVFAQIFSLLLFGIFLARKRLKLLLMIK
;
A
#
# COMPACT_ATOMS: atom_id res chain seq x y z
N MET A 1 33.43 36.23 44.22
CA MET A 1 34.28 35.04 44.49
C MET A 1 34.66 34.44 43.15
N THR A 2 35.94 34.36 42.84
CA THR A 2 36.46 33.74 41.60
C THR A 2 36.93 32.32 41.89
N LYS A 3 36.69 31.39 40.95
CA LYS A 3 37.38 30.10 40.85
C LYS A 3 37.95 29.96 39.44
N PRO A 4 39.06 29.21 39.26
CA PRO A 4 39.97 29.41 38.14
C PRO A 4 39.58 28.64 36.88
N ALA A 5 40.09 29.10 35.73
CA ALA A 5 40.14 28.31 34.51
C ALA A 5 41.13 27.14 34.63
N PRO A 6 40.88 25.99 34.00
CA PRO A 6 41.89 24.95 33.82
C PRO A 6 43.02 25.46 32.94
N GLN A 7 44.27 25.23 33.36
CA GLN A 7 45.45 25.49 32.52
C GLN A 7 45.58 24.37 31.47
N GLY A 8 46.12 24.69 30.30
CA GLY A 8 46.41 23.67 29.29
C GLY A 8 47.55 22.74 29.73
N SER A 9 47.38 21.43 29.51
CA SER A 9 48.44 20.44 29.60
C SER A 9 48.75 19.89 28.21
N THR A 10 50.01 19.95 27.79
CA THR A 10 50.45 19.55 26.45
C THR A 10 50.84 18.07 26.38
N ALA A 11 50.22 17.35 25.46
CA ALA A 11 50.82 16.25 24.70
C ALA A 11 51.65 15.20 25.46
N ASP A 12 50.99 14.36 26.26
CA ASP A 12 51.42 12.99 26.54
C ASP A 12 50.25 12.02 26.29
N ASN A 13 49.80 11.98 25.03
CA ASN A 13 48.79 11.01 24.58
C ASN A 13 49.42 9.62 24.47
N LEU A 14 49.42 8.89 25.58
CA LEU A 14 49.59 7.45 25.60
C LEU A 14 48.56 6.82 24.62
N ASN A 15 49.04 6.07 23.63
CA ASN A 15 48.19 5.27 22.73
C ASN A 15 47.59 4.07 23.47
N LEU A 16 46.66 4.32 24.40
CA LEU A 16 45.95 3.28 25.14
C LEU A 16 45.25 2.32 24.17
N SER A 17 45.30 1.02 24.47
CA SER A 17 44.60 0.00 23.70
C SER A 17 43.16 -0.12 24.20
N TYR A 18 42.19 0.24 23.36
CA TYR A 18 40.76 0.23 23.70
C TYR A 18 40.13 -1.15 23.40
N CYS A 19 39.27 -1.62 24.30
CA CYS A 19 38.67 -2.94 24.19
C CYS A 19 37.42 -2.97 23.28
N TYR A 20 37.40 -3.90 22.34
CA TYR A 20 36.26 -4.15 21.47
C TYR A 20 35.09 -4.88 22.17
N ASN A 21 35.26 -5.40 23.38
CA ASN A 21 34.17 -6.02 24.14
C ASN A 21 33.15 -4.93 24.57
N PRO A 22 31.84 -5.06 24.27
CA PRO A 22 30.82 -4.09 24.65
C PRO A 22 30.49 -4.09 26.14
N ASP A 23 30.63 -5.22 26.83
CA ASP A 23 30.26 -5.40 28.24
C ASP A 23 31.40 -5.05 29.22
N CYS A 24 32.56 -4.66 28.68
CA CYS A 24 33.77 -4.32 29.44
C CYS A 24 33.60 -2.99 30.21
N GLN A 25 33.65 -3.07 31.54
CA GLN A 25 33.49 -1.90 32.43
C GLN A 25 34.69 -0.95 32.44
N HIS A 26 35.89 -1.47 32.17
CA HIS A 26 37.12 -0.67 32.05
C HIS A 26 37.83 -1.03 30.73
N PRO A 27 37.42 -0.42 29.60
CA PRO A 27 37.87 -0.80 28.27
C PRO A 27 39.26 -0.24 27.89
N GLU A 28 39.88 0.59 28.72
CA GLU A 28 41.21 1.18 28.48
C GLU A 28 42.33 0.27 29.01
N ASN A 29 43.38 0.06 28.22
CA ASN A 29 44.49 -0.86 28.54
C ASN A 29 45.83 -0.26 28.07
N PRO A 30 46.99 -0.78 28.54
CA PRO A 30 48.30 -0.42 27.99
C PRO A 30 48.41 -0.62 26.46
N PRO A 31 49.26 0.15 25.76
CA PRO A 31 49.42 0.09 24.29
C PRO A 31 49.75 -1.30 23.76
N ASP A 32 50.57 -2.04 24.50
CA ASP A 32 51.17 -3.33 24.17
C ASP A 32 50.34 -4.54 24.65
N ALA A 33 49.24 -4.31 25.35
CA ALA A 33 48.39 -5.38 25.86
C ALA A 33 47.72 -6.17 24.71
N ILE A 34 47.86 -7.50 24.73
CA ILE A 34 47.18 -8.39 23.77
C ILE A 34 45.75 -8.73 24.23
N PHE A 35 45.55 -8.85 25.55
CA PHE A 35 44.26 -9.15 26.17
C PHE A 35 43.85 -8.03 27.12
N CYS A 36 42.55 -7.79 27.23
CA CYS A 36 42.00 -6.76 28.11
C CYS A 36 42.20 -7.12 29.58
N GLN A 37 42.80 -6.22 30.35
CA GLN A 37 43.08 -6.42 31.78
C GLN A 37 41.79 -6.47 32.63
N SER A 38 40.67 -5.91 32.13
CA SER A 38 39.38 -5.91 32.82
C SER A 38 38.47 -7.08 32.48
N CYS A 39 38.52 -7.65 31.27
CA CYS A 39 37.56 -8.66 30.81
C CYS A 39 38.16 -9.87 30.06
N GLY A 40 39.47 -9.91 29.84
CA GLY A 40 40.17 -11.00 29.16
C GLY A 40 40.01 -11.06 27.63
N SER A 41 39.07 -10.31 27.04
CA SER A 41 38.87 -10.29 25.58
C SER A 41 40.11 -9.83 24.80
N ASN A 42 40.29 -10.33 23.58
CA ASN A 42 41.37 -9.95 22.70
C ASN A 42 41.27 -8.46 22.31
N LEU A 43 42.39 -7.73 22.34
CA LEU A 43 42.48 -6.33 21.97
C LEU A 43 42.83 -6.12 20.48
N LEU A 44 43.09 -7.21 19.74
CA LEU A 44 43.37 -7.21 18.31
C LEU A 44 42.28 -7.96 17.53
N LEU A 45 41.68 -7.28 16.56
CA LEU A 45 40.87 -7.94 15.54
C LEU A 45 41.77 -8.49 14.44
N GLN A 46 41.53 -9.73 14.02
CA GLN A 46 42.30 -10.45 12.98
C GLN A 46 43.83 -10.42 13.23
N ASN A 47 44.25 -10.37 14.51
CA ASN A 47 45.65 -10.16 14.94
C ASN A 47 46.35 -8.97 14.25
N ARG A 48 45.58 -7.92 13.91
CA ARG A 48 46.00 -6.85 13.00
C ARG A 48 45.51 -5.45 13.40
N TYR A 49 44.28 -5.33 13.91
CA TYR A 49 43.70 -4.01 14.17
C TYR A 49 43.50 -3.74 15.67
N ARG A 50 44.22 -2.75 16.18
CA ARG A 50 44.09 -2.26 17.57
C ARG A 50 43.24 -1.00 17.61
N ALA A 51 42.12 -1.01 18.36
CA ALA A 51 41.40 0.22 18.66
C ALA A 51 42.20 1.05 19.66
N ILE A 52 42.23 2.36 19.46
CA ILE A 52 42.90 3.32 20.37
C ILE A 52 41.92 4.31 20.99
N GLN A 53 40.75 4.51 20.39
CA GLN A 53 39.75 5.46 20.87
C GLN A 53 38.36 5.10 20.35
N LEU A 54 37.34 5.10 21.21
CA LEU A 54 35.94 5.13 20.78
C LEU A 54 35.60 6.55 20.29
N ILE A 55 35.22 6.68 19.01
CA ILE A 55 34.93 7.98 18.36
C ILE A 55 33.45 8.18 18.02
N GLY A 56 32.61 7.16 18.18
CA GLY A 56 31.16 7.27 18.04
C GLY A 56 30.43 6.05 18.59
N SER A 57 29.19 6.22 19.03
CA SER A 57 28.32 5.10 19.45
C SER A 57 26.84 5.43 19.21
N GLY A 58 26.03 4.42 18.92
CA GLY A 58 24.60 4.56 18.66
C GLY A 58 23.87 3.22 18.75
N GLY A 59 22.56 3.21 18.51
CA GLY A 59 21.68 2.06 18.79
C GLY A 59 22.00 0.76 18.02
N PHE A 60 22.82 0.82 16.98
CA PHE A 60 23.21 -0.31 16.12
C PHE A 60 24.71 -0.61 16.10
N GLY A 61 25.56 0.18 16.77
CA GLY A 61 27.00 -0.04 16.72
C GLY A 61 27.87 0.99 17.40
N ARG A 62 29.18 0.74 17.34
CA ARG A 62 30.25 1.60 17.86
C ARG A 62 31.29 1.84 16.77
N THR A 63 31.84 3.04 16.71
CA THR A 63 32.90 3.41 15.76
C THR A 63 34.16 3.75 16.54
N PHE A 64 35.26 3.11 16.19
CA PHE A 64 36.57 3.29 16.81
C PHE A 64 37.55 3.92 15.83
N ARG A 65 38.45 4.76 16.34
CA ARG A 65 39.75 5.01 15.70
C ARG A 65 40.68 3.88 16.10
N ALA A 66 41.38 3.32 15.12
CA ALA A 66 42.26 2.17 15.28
C ALA A 66 43.53 2.33 14.45
N ILE A 67 44.51 1.44 14.65
CA ILE A 67 45.72 1.31 13.84
C ILE A 67 45.82 -0.08 13.21
N ASP A 68 46.40 -0.13 12.00
CA ASP A 68 46.64 -1.36 11.22
C ASP A 68 48.08 -1.86 11.49
N GLU A 69 48.26 -2.66 12.54
CA GLU A 69 49.57 -3.10 13.07
C GLU A 69 50.34 -4.02 12.10
N SER A 70 49.67 -4.65 11.12
CA SER A 70 50.36 -5.48 10.11
C SER A 70 51.11 -4.66 9.05
N LYS A 71 51.09 -3.32 9.14
CA LYS A 71 51.83 -2.40 8.26
C LYS A 71 52.91 -1.68 9.07
N PRO A 72 54.16 -1.59 8.58
CA PRO A 72 55.25 -0.87 9.28
C PRO A 72 54.96 0.61 9.59
N SER A 73 54.03 1.24 8.87
CA SER A 73 53.60 2.63 9.09
C SER A 73 52.42 2.79 10.04
N GLN A 74 51.85 1.69 10.56
CA GLN A 74 50.70 1.64 11.48
C GLN A 74 49.59 2.67 11.19
N PRO A 75 49.07 2.75 9.94
CA PRO A 75 48.16 3.81 9.54
C PRO A 75 46.84 3.75 10.29
N TYR A 76 46.27 4.92 10.59
CA TYR A 76 44.96 5.02 11.21
C TYR A 76 43.85 4.50 10.29
N CYS A 77 42.92 3.74 10.87
CA CYS A 77 41.68 3.29 10.24
C CYS A 77 40.49 3.57 11.16
N ALA A 78 39.31 3.73 10.56
CA ALA A 78 38.05 3.79 11.28
C ALA A 78 37.43 2.38 11.25
N ILE A 79 37.02 1.87 12.42
CA ILE A 79 36.41 0.55 12.57
C ILE A 79 35.02 0.71 13.14
N LYS A 80 34.00 0.43 12.34
CA LYS A 80 32.64 0.24 12.87
C LYS A 80 32.51 -1.20 13.34
N GLN A 81 31.90 -1.39 14.51
CA GLN A 81 31.48 -2.65 15.07
C GLN A 81 29.95 -2.66 15.12
N PHE A 82 29.33 -3.68 14.55
CA PHE A 82 27.90 -3.92 14.72
C PHE A 82 27.59 -4.37 16.15
N PHE A 83 26.79 -3.59 16.87
CA PHE A 83 26.39 -3.87 18.25
C PHE A 83 24.99 -3.29 18.54
N PRO A 84 23.92 -4.09 18.41
CA PRO A 84 22.55 -3.64 18.62
C PRO A 84 22.17 -3.63 20.11
N GLN A 85 21.68 -2.50 20.61
CA GLN A 85 21.40 -2.30 22.04
C GLN A 85 20.05 -2.85 22.54
N GLN A 86 19.21 -3.44 21.69
CA GLN A 86 17.85 -3.89 22.05
C GLN A 86 17.65 -5.40 21.91
N GLN A 87 16.97 -6.01 22.88
CA GLN A 87 16.67 -7.45 22.91
C GLN A 87 15.49 -7.80 21.98
N GLY A 88 15.79 -8.16 20.73
CA GLY A 88 14.81 -8.72 19.80
C GLY A 88 15.48 -9.28 18.53
N SER A 89 15.31 -10.58 18.26
CA SER A 89 16.03 -11.29 17.18
C SER A 89 15.81 -10.67 15.80
N LYS A 90 14.55 -10.43 15.42
CA LYS A 90 14.18 -9.84 14.11
C LYS A 90 14.90 -8.50 13.84
N ASN A 91 15.02 -7.65 14.86
CA ASN A 91 15.63 -6.33 14.72
C ASN A 91 17.17 -6.43 14.61
N ARG A 92 17.79 -7.40 15.31
CA ARG A 92 19.22 -7.72 15.19
C ARG A 92 19.57 -8.24 13.80
N GLU A 93 18.76 -9.17 13.25
CA GLU A 93 18.91 -9.70 11.89
C GLU A 93 18.86 -8.56 10.85
N LYS A 94 17.83 -7.71 10.89
CA LYS A 94 17.67 -6.63 9.90
C LYS A 94 18.74 -5.54 10.01
N ALA A 95 19.19 -5.20 11.22
CA ALA A 95 20.25 -4.21 11.40
C ALA A 95 21.64 -4.75 10.97
N SER A 96 21.91 -6.04 11.14
CA SER A 96 23.11 -6.70 10.63
C SER A 96 23.16 -6.69 9.10
N GLU A 97 22.03 -6.97 8.44
CA GLU A 97 21.91 -6.87 6.98
C GLU A 97 22.17 -5.43 6.47
N LEU A 98 21.66 -4.41 7.16
CA LEU A 98 21.92 -3.01 6.80
C LEU A 98 23.39 -2.60 7.01
N PHE A 99 24.10 -3.24 7.94
CA PHE A 99 25.54 -3.06 8.18
C PHE A 99 26.38 -3.73 7.08
N ARG A 100 26.01 -4.95 6.67
CA ARG A 100 26.62 -5.65 5.52
C ARG A 100 26.49 -4.85 4.23
N GLN A 101 25.33 -4.26 3.98
CA GLN A 101 25.08 -3.41 2.81
C GLN A 101 25.91 -2.11 2.77
N GLU A 102 26.45 -1.63 3.90
CA GLU A 102 27.40 -0.50 3.88
C GLU A 102 28.75 -0.92 3.29
N ALA A 103 29.24 -2.11 3.66
CA ALA A 103 30.46 -2.70 3.09
C ALA A 103 30.31 -2.91 1.58
N GLU A 104 29.18 -3.47 1.14
CA GLU A 104 28.89 -3.75 -0.28
C GLU A 104 28.86 -2.48 -1.13
N ARG A 105 28.28 -1.38 -0.62
CA ARG A 105 28.26 -0.08 -1.31
C ARG A 105 29.65 0.53 -1.44
N LEU A 106 30.45 0.55 -0.36
CA LEU A 106 31.82 1.04 -0.41
C LEU A 106 32.68 0.18 -1.36
N SER A 107 32.47 -1.14 -1.37
CA SER A 107 33.10 -2.05 -2.32
C SER A 107 32.67 -1.81 -3.77
N THR A 108 31.41 -1.40 -4.01
CA THR A 108 30.87 -1.09 -5.35
C THR A 108 31.41 0.24 -5.89
N LEU A 109 31.59 1.24 -5.01
CA LEU A 109 32.14 2.56 -5.34
C LEU A 109 33.67 2.54 -5.58
N GLY A 110 34.37 1.54 -5.04
CA GLY A 110 35.80 1.35 -5.25
C GLY A 110 36.64 2.46 -4.61
N TYR A 111 37.66 2.94 -5.32
CA TYR A 111 38.52 4.04 -4.87
C TYR A 111 38.07 5.38 -5.44
N HIS A 112 37.75 6.33 -4.56
CA HIS A 112 37.48 7.73 -4.92
C HIS A 112 38.01 8.65 -3.80
N PRO A 113 38.82 9.69 -4.09
CA PRO A 113 39.55 10.44 -3.04
C PRO A 113 38.66 11.18 -2.02
N ARG A 114 37.37 11.41 -2.36
CA ARG A 114 36.36 12.03 -1.49
C ARG A 114 35.37 11.01 -0.86
N ILE A 115 35.71 9.72 -0.86
CA ILE A 115 34.97 8.64 -0.18
C ILE A 115 35.99 7.80 0.61
N PRO A 116 35.75 7.42 1.88
CA PRO A 116 36.65 6.56 2.62
C PRO A 116 36.85 5.21 1.93
N GLN A 117 38.10 4.83 1.66
CA GLN A 117 38.38 3.51 1.09
C GLN A 117 37.96 2.38 2.06
N LEU A 118 37.22 1.38 1.56
CA LEU A 118 37.02 0.11 2.26
C LEU A 118 38.35 -0.65 2.38
N LEU A 119 38.79 -0.91 3.62
CA LEU A 119 40.04 -1.62 3.91
C LEU A 119 39.80 -3.09 4.26
N ASN A 120 38.69 -3.42 4.92
CA ASN A 120 38.30 -4.79 5.26
C ASN A 120 36.84 -4.88 5.73
N TYR A 121 36.22 -6.06 5.62
CA TYR A 121 34.96 -6.40 6.28
C TYR A 121 35.02 -7.87 6.71
N PHE A 122 34.74 -8.15 7.99
CA PHE A 122 34.83 -9.50 8.56
C PHE A 122 33.97 -9.67 9.80
N GLU A 123 33.78 -10.93 10.20
CA GLU A 123 33.18 -11.29 11.49
C GLU A 123 34.26 -11.83 12.44
N GLN A 124 34.16 -11.49 13.72
CA GLN A 124 34.97 -12.07 14.80
C GLN A 124 34.14 -12.09 16.09
N GLU A 125 34.19 -13.18 16.85
CA GLU A 125 33.54 -13.30 18.17
C GLU A 125 32.04 -12.89 18.15
N GLN A 126 31.29 -13.35 17.14
CA GLN A 126 29.85 -13.07 16.91
C GLN A 126 29.49 -11.58 16.68
N HIS A 127 30.48 -10.76 16.32
CA HIS A 127 30.33 -9.35 15.95
C HIS A 127 30.84 -9.11 14.51
N GLN A 128 30.18 -8.22 13.78
CA GLN A 128 30.59 -7.80 12.44
C GLN A 128 31.41 -6.51 12.52
N TYR A 129 32.46 -6.40 11.69
CA TYR A 129 33.37 -5.27 11.67
C TYR A 129 33.56 -4.75 10.25
N LEU A 130 33.46 -3.43 10.10
CA LEU A 130 33.70 -2.68 8.86
C LEU A 130 34.91 -1.76 9.09
N VAL A 131 36.00 -1.99 8.36
CA VAL A 131 37.25 -1.22 8.47
C VAL A 131 37.42 -0.34 7.24
N GLN A 132 37.55 0.96 7.44
CA GLN A 132 37.67 1.96 6.37
C GLN A 132 38.80 2.97 6.67
N GLU A 133 39.16 3.78 5.67
CA GLU A 133 40.08 4.91 5.82
C GLU A 133 39.66 5.84 6.97
N PHE A 134 40.59 6.22 7.86
CA PHE A 134 40.33 7.25 8.87
C PHE A 134 40.55 8.64 8.28
N ILE A 135 39.46 9.40 8.10
CA ILE A 135 39.51 10.77 7.60
C ILE A 135 39.84 11.72 8.76
N GLN A 136 41.09 12.16 8.83
CA GLN A 136 41.49 13.19 9.80
C GLN A 136 40.97 14.56 9.35
N GLY A 137 40.08 15.17 10.15
CA GLY A 137 39.37 16.40 9.82
C GLY A 137 38.32 16.77 10.88
N GLN A 138 37.59 17.86 10.63
CA GLN A 138 36.34 18.19 11.33
C GLN A 138 35.15 17.89 10.42
N ASN A 139 33.97 17.61 10.98
CA ASN A 139 32.73 17.55 10.19
C ASN A 139 32.01 18.90 10.14
N LEU A 140 31.11 19.10 9.17
CA LEU A 140 30.43 20.38 8.98
C LEU A 140 29.49 20.75 10.15
N ALA A 141 29.10 19.80 11.01
CA ALA A 141 28.41 20.12 12.26
C ALA A 141 29.35 20.76 13.31
N GLN A 142 30.60 20.31 13.36
CA GLN A 142 31.64 20.90 14.20
C GLN A 142 32.07 22.27 13.67
N GLU A 143 32.22 22.43 12.35
CA GLU A 143 32.47 23.76 11.73
C GLU A 143 31.33 24.73 12.02
N LEU A 144 30.06 24.34 11.83
CA LEU A 144 28.90 25.18 12.16
C LEU A 144 28.88 25.61 13.63
N ALA A 145 29.26 24.72 14.56
CA ALA A 145 29.28 24.99 16.00
C ALA A 145 30.50 25.78 16.49
N ASN A 146 31.60 25.80 15.73
CA ASN A 146 32.85 26.48 16.09
C ASN A 146 32.99 27.85 15.39
N ASP A 147 32.72 27.89 14.09
CA ASP A 147 32.97 29.03 13.20
C ASP A 147 31.67 29.77 12.82
N GLY A 148 30.51 29.18 13.13
CA GLY A 148 29.19 29.75 12.85
C GLY A 148 28.66 29.46 11.43
N PRO A 149 27.53 30.07 11.05
CA PRO A 149 26.84 29.72 9.83
C PRO A 149 27.50 30.33 8.57
N LEU A 150 27.61 29.51 7.53
CA LEU A 150 28.33 29.78 6.27
C LEU A 150 27.71 30.92 5.44
N THR A 151 28.52 31.49 4.55
CA THR A 151 28.11 32.48 3.54
C THR A 151 27.61 31.82 2.25
N GLU A 152 26.97 32.60 1.36
CA GLU A 152 26.60 32.15 0.00
C GLU A 152 27.82 31.62 -0.79
N SER A 153 29.00 32.22 -0.63
CA SER A 153 30.22 31.78 -1.34
C SER A 153 30.67 30.39 -0.89
N GLU A 154 30.62 30.10 0.40
CA GLU A 154 31.01 28.81 0.96
C GLU A 154 29.98 27.72 0.67
N ILE A 155 28.69 28.06 0.67
CA ILE A 155 27.60 27.14 0.30
C ILE A 155 27.64 26.81 -1.20
N ARG A 156 27.91 27.81 -2.04
CA ARG A 156 28.22 27.59 -3.46
C ARG A 156 29.40 26.64 -3.63
N LYS A 157 30.52 26.88 -2.92
CA LYS A 157 31.71 26.02 -3.01
C LYS A 157 31.45 24.59 -2.52
N LEU A 158 30.65 24.43 -1.46
CA LEU A 158 30.20 23.15 -0.93
C LEU A 158 29.34 22.38 -1.94
N LEU A 159 28.43 23.06 -2.64
CA LEU A 159 27.64 22.47 -3.73
C LEU A 159 28.55 22.07 -4.91
N GLU A 160 29.47 22.94 -5.33
CA GLU A 160 30.48 22.67 -6.37
C GLU A 160 31.38 21.47 -6.01
N ASP A 161 31.67 21.22 -4.72
CA ASP A 161 32.48 20.08 -4.28
C ASP A 161 31.70 18.77 -4.06
N LEU A 162 30.42 18.84 -3.66
CA LEU A 162 29.61 17.65 -3.34
C LEU A 162 28.73 17.17 -4.49
N LEU A 163 28.23 18.04 -5.37
CA LEU A 163 27.38 17.61 -6.49
C LEU A 163 28.10 16.69 -7.50
N PRO A 164 29.38 16.91 -7.87
CA PRO A 164 30.11 15.96 -8.73
C PRO A 164 30.34 14.60 -8.03
N LEU A 165 30.52 14.63 -6.70
CA LEU A 165 30.67 13.43 -5.87
C LEU A 165 29.36 12.63 -5.80
N LEU A 166 28.20 13.30 -5.64
CA LEU A 166 26.90 12.64 -5.74
C LEU A 166 26.65 12.10 -7.15
N GLN A 167 27.02 12.83 -8.20
CA GLN A 167 26.89 12.35 -9.58
C GLN A 167 27.74 11.09 -9.82
N PHE A 168 28.94 10.98 -9.24
CA PHE A 168 29.74 9.76 -9.22
C PHE A 168 29.00 8.62 -8.49
N VAL A 169 28.57 8.83 -7.25
CA VAL A 169 27.86 7.83 -6.43
C VAL A 169 26.60 7.30 -7.13
N HIS A 170 25.80 8.18 -7.73
CA HIS A 170 24.57 7.84 -8.46
C HIS A 170 24.85 7.09 -9.78
N THR A 171 26.01 7.30 -10.40
CA THR A 171 26.42 6.55 -11.61
C THR A 171 26.70 5.07 -11.31
N TYR A 172 27.16 4.74 -10.10
CA TYR A 172 27.30 3.37 -9.60
C TYR A 172 26.00 2.80 -9.00
N GLN A 173 24.84 3.44 -9.27
CA GLN A 173 23.52 3.07 -8.74
C GLN A 173 23.39 3.09 -7.21
N VAL A 174 24.36 3.68 -6.51
CA VAL A 174 24.31 3.88 -5.05
C VAL A 174 23.52 5.15 -4.74
N ILE A 175 22.82 5.16 -3.60
CA ILE A 175 22.17 6.33 -2.99
C ILE A 175 22.70 6.39 -1.56
N HIS A 176 23.12 7.56 -1.09
CA HIS A 176 23.79 7.71 0.20
C HIS A 176 22.81 7.62 1.38
N ARG A 177 21.62 8.25 1.26
CA ARG A 177 20.51 8.19 2.23
C ARG A 177 20.78 8.78 3.63
N ASP A 178 21.91 9.43 3.87
CA ASP A 178 22.18 10.12 5.15
C ASP A 178 23.13 11.31 4.96
N ILE A 179 22.85 12.17 3.99
CA ILE A 179 23.62 13.40 3.78
C ILE A 179 23.15 14.44 4.80
N LYS A 180 24.08 14.83 5.68
CA LYS A 180 23.89 15.74 6.80
C LYS A 180 25.25 16.32 7.23
N PRO A 181 25.31 17.46 7.96
CA PRO A 181 26.57 18.09 8.35
C PRO A 181 27.54 17.17 9.11
N GLU A 182 27.05 16.21 9.91
CA GLU A 182 27.89 15.30 10.68
C GLU A 182 28.60 14.24 9.80
N ASN A 183 28.06 13.95 8.61
CA ASN A 183 28.55 12.94 7.66
C ASN A 183 29.42 13.52 6.53
N ILE A 184 29.77 14.81 6.61
CA ILE A 184 30.64 15.48 5.64
C ILE A 184 31.86 15.99 6.41
N ILE A 185 33.04 15.42 6.14
CA ILE A 185 34.29 15.73 6.84
C ILE A 185 35.20 16.58 5.94
N ARG A 186 35.68 17.71 6.45
CA ARG A 186 36.75 18.49 5.81
C ARG A 186 38.12 17.91 6.19
N ARG A 187 38.75 17.23 5.22
CA ARG A 187 40.05 16.57 5.34
C ARG A 187 41.15 17.60 5.67
N GLN A 188 41.85 17.42 6.79
CA GLN A 188 42.67 18.47 7.41
C GLN A 188 43.85 18.95 6.55
N PHE A 189 44.42 18.08 5.70
CA PHE A 189 45.66 18.40 4.98
C PHE A 189 45.47 19.11 3.63
N ASP A 190 44.28 19.03 3.02
CA ASP A 190 43.96 19.64 1.72
C ASP A 190 42.66 20.47 1.71
N GLY A 191 41.91 20.48 2.82
CA GLY A 191 40.64 21.20 2.94
C GLY A 191 39.47 20.59 2.15
N SER A 192 39.65 19.41 1.56
CA SER A 192 38.64 18.77 0.71
C SER A 192 37.49 18.17 1.53
N LEU A 193 36.28 18.23 0.98
CA LEU A 193 35.12 17.57 1.56
C LEU A 193 35.11 16.09 1.20
N VAL A 194 35.04 15.23 2.22
CA VAL A 194 34.92 13.78 2.13
C VAL A 194 33.55 13.38 2.69
N LEU A 195 32.80 12.60 1.92
CA LEU A 195 31.47 12.13 2.29
C LEU A 195 31.59 10.75 2.94
N VAL A 196 31.01 10.58 4.14
CA VAL A 196 31.15 9.35 4.96
C VAL A 196 29.80 8.78 5.37
N ASP A 197 29.81 7.51 5.80
CA ASP A 197 28.65 6.79 6.35
C ASP A 197 27.54 6.45 5.32
N PHE A 198 27.89 5.61 4.35
CA PHE A 198 27.01 5.08 3.29
C PHE A 198 26.00 4.02 3.77
N GLY A 199 25.86 3.82 5.08
CA GLY A 199 24.96 2.85 5.70
C GLY A 199 23.49 3.27 5.65
N ALA A 200 22.58 2.35 5.32
CA ALA A 200 21.13 2.59 5.36
C ALA A 200 20.54 2.50 6.78
N ALA A 201 21.33 2.79 7.80
CA ALA A 201 21.06 2.48 9.20
C ALA A 201 20.17 3.52 9.92
N LYS A 202 18.94 3.71 9.42
CA LYS A 202 17.83 4.28 10.21
C LYS A 202 16.64 3.33 10.26
N PHE A 203 16.82 2.19 10.93
CA PHE A 203 15.69 1.61 11.67
C PHE A 203 15.46 2.53 12.88
N ALA A 204 14.47 3.41 12.82
CA ALA A 204 13.99 4.06 14.03
C ALA A 204 13.20 3.02 14.81
N SER A 205 13.72 2.56 15.96
CA SER A 205 12.91 1.74 16.87
C SER A 205 11.66 2.53 17.25
N GLU A 206 10.49 1.90 17.18
CA GLU A 206 9.17 2.51 17.40
C GLU A 206 9.07 3.25 18.75
N THR A 207 9.86 2.81 19.72
CA THR A 207 10.03 3.42 21.05
C THR A 207 10.63 4.84 21.05
N MET A 208 11.20 5.32 19.95
CA MET A 208 11.86 6.64 19.89
C MET A 208 10.91 7.80 19.49
N LEU A 209 9.77 7.54 18.84
CA LEU A 209 8.73 8.57 18.66
C LEU A 209 7.91 8.79 19.93
N GLY A 210 7.84 7.79 20.82
CA GLY A 210 7.05 7.81 22.06
C GLY A 210 7.61 8.67 23.20
N LYS A 211 8.71 9.41 22.98
CA LYS A 211 9.29 10.34 23.97
C LYS A 211 9.48 11.73 23.37
N THR A 212 8.74 12.69 23.90
CA THR A 212 8.83 14.12 23.57
C THR A 212 10.07 14.78 24.18
N GLY A 213 11.25 14.20 23.94
CA GLY A 213 12.54 14.68 24.45
C GLY A 213 13.73 13.93 23.84
N THR A 214 14.65 14.70 23.25
CA THR A 214 16.04 14.29 22.98
C THR A 214 16.28 13.18 21.94
N VAL A 215 15.55 13.21 20.82
CA VAL A 215 15.91 12.49 19.57
C VAL A 215 15.88 13.43 18.35
N ILE A 216 16.46 14.63 18.51
CA ILE A 216 16.64 15.61 17.42
C ILE A 216 17.94 15.30 16.69
N GLY A 217 17.94 15.38 15.36
CA GLY A 217 19.12 15.11 14.54
C GLY A 217 18.76 14.61 13.15
N SER A 218 19.31 13.45 12.77
CA SER A 218 19.38 12.99 11.37
C SER A 218 18.06 12.58 10.70
N ALA A 219 16.93 12.59 11.43
CA ALA A 219 15.60 12.48 10.80
C ALA A 219 15.26 13.75 9.98
N ALA A 220 15.66 14.93 10.43
CA ALA A 220 15.20 16.22 9.87
C ALA A 220 15.77 16.55 8.48
N TYR A 221 16.85 15.89 8.05
CA TYR A 221 17.41 15.98 6.69
C TYR A 221 16.83 14.92 5.73
N THR A 222 16.09 13.93 6.24
CA THR A 222 15.63 12.77 5.46
C THR A 222 14.50 13.19 4.51
N SER A 223 14.65 12.93 3.21
CA SER A 223 13.66 13.39 2.24
C SER A 223 12.28 12.70 2.39
N PRO A 224 11.17 13.34 1.98
CA PRO A 224 9.83 12.80 2.21
C PRO A 224 9.60 11.43 1.56
N GLU A 225 10.18 11.15 0.39
CA GLU A 225 10.10 9.83 -0.24
C GLU A 225 11.02 8.79 0.43
N GLN A 226 12.15 9.22 1.00
CA GLN A 226 13.05 8.36 1.77
C GLN A 226 12.51 7.99 3.16
N ILE A 227 11.79 8.90 3.84
CA ILE A 227 11.01 8.57 5.06
C ILE A 227 10.01 7.45 4.77
N ARG A 228 9.45 7.41 3.55
CA ARG A 228 8.55 6.37 3.05
C ARG A 228 9.28 5.14 2.47
N GLY A 229 10.58 4.98 2.76
CA GLY A 229 11.43 3.88 2.29
C GLY A 229 11.86 3.94 0.82
N LYS A 230 11.31 4.87 0.02
CA LYS A 230 11.53 5.00 -1.44
C LYS A 230 12.63 6.00 -1.76
N ALA A 231 13.83 5.77 -1.23
CA ALA A 231 14.99 6.60 -1.55
C ALA A 231 15.34 6.52 -3.06
N VAL A 232 15.59 7.68 -3.68
CA VAL A 232 16.01 7.85 -5.08
C VAL A 232 17.21 8.81 -5.15
N TYR A 233 17.84 8.96 -6.31
CA TYR A 233 18.95 9.92 -6.49
C TYR A 233 18.58 11.36 -6.07
N ALA A 234 17.34 11.78 -6.34
CA ALA A 234 16.79 13.05 -5.89
C ALA A 234 16.59 13.19 -4.36
N SER A 235 16.65 12.08 -3.59
CA SER A 235 16.60 12.09 -2.12
C SER A 235 17.89 12.62 -1.52
N ASP A 236 19.03 12.25 -2.10
CA ASP A 236 20.34 12.79 -1.72
C ASP A 236 20.41 14.29 -2.03
N ILE A 237 19.86 14.74 -3.17
CA ILE A 237 19.78 16.17 -3.55
C ILE A 237 18.95 16.97 -2.54
N TYR A 238 17.81 16.44 -2.08
CA TYR A 238 17.01 17.07 -1.02
C TYR A 238 17.78 17.16 0.29
N SER A 239 18.41 16.06 0.71
CA SER A 239 19.18 15.96 1.96
C SER A 239 20.36 16.95 1.98
N LEU A 240 21.04 17.12 0.83
CA LEU A 240 22.02 18.18 0.61
C LEU A 240 21.40 19.58 0.65
N GLY A 241 20.22 19.78 0.07
CA GLY A 241 19.48 21.05 0.14
C GLY A 241 19.15 21.46 1.58
N VAL A 242 18.67 20.53 2.41
CA VAL A 242 18.40 20.75 3.84
C VAL A 242 19.69 21.04 4.60
N THR A 243 20.77 20.30 4.28
CA THR A 243 22.12 20.56 4.81
C THR A 243 22.57 21.99 4.53
N CYS A 244 22.38 22.49 3.29
CA CYS A 244 22.77 23.86 2.93
C CYS A 244 21.96 24.94 3.67
N ILE A 245 20.63 24.80 3.82
CA ILE A 245 19.84 25.83 4.53
C ILE A 245 20.09 25.84 6.04
N HIS A 246 20.40 24.69 6.65
CA HIS A 246 20.87 24.63 8.04
C HIS A 246 22.21 25.36 8.19
N LEU A 247 23.20 25.02 7.36
CA LEU A 247 24.51 25.67 7.36
C LEU A 247 24.45 27.19 7.07
N LEU A 248 23.46 27.68 6.31
CA LEU A 248 23.24 29.11 6.08
C LEU A 248 22.67 29.86 7.29
N THR A 249 21.83 29.20 8.08
CA THR A 249 20.96 29.86 9.08
C THR A 249 21.34 29.58 10.54
N GLU A 250 22.08 28.50 10.82
CA GLU A 250 22.31 27.95 12.18
C GLU A 250 21.06 27.38 12.87
N ILE A 251 19.89 27.45 12.22
CA ILE A 251 18.61 27.02 12.78
C ILE A 251 18.36 25.54 12.45
N PRO A 252 17.97 24.69 13.41
CA PRO A 252 17.68 23.28 13.16
C PRO A 252 16.64 23.09 12.04
N PRO A 253 16.78 22.08 11.15
CA PRO A 253 15.88 21.94 10.01
C PRO A 253 14.40 21.75 10.34
N PHE A 254 14.06 21.34 11.56
CA PHE A 254 12.68 21.24 12.02
C PHE A 254 12.00 22.62 12.14
N ASP A 255 12.75 23.63 12.62
CA ASP A 255 12.24 24.99 12.80
C ASP A 255 12.30 25.81 11.50
N LEU A 256 13.04 25.34 10.49
CA LEU A 256 13.07 25.89 9.14
C LEU A 256 11.88 25.48 8.25
N PHE A 257 11.00 24.58 8.73
CA PHE A 257 9.91 23.97 7.93
C PHE A 257 8.53 24.13 8.58
N ASP A 258 7.61 24.78 7.87
CA ASP A 258 6.22 24.90 8.29
C ASP A 258 5.44 23.60 7.98
N SER A 259 5.25 22.78 9.01
CA SER A 259 4.50 21.51 8.93
C SER A 259 2.97 21.64 8.88
N SER A 260 2.45 22.87 8.79
CA SER A 260 1.04 23.16 8.50
C SER A 260 0.81 23.56 7.03
N GLU A 261 1.80 24.19 6.38
CA GLU A 261 1.74 24.65 4.99
C GLU A 261 2.61 23.84 3.99
N ASP A 262 3.34 22.79 4.43
CA ASP A 262 4.31 21.99 3.62
C ASP A 262 5.35 22.86 2.89
N THR A 263 5.87 23.88 3.58
CA THR A 263 6.83 24.84 3.00
C THR A 263 8.03 25.14 3.88
N TRP A 264 9.19 25.27 3.25
CA TRP A 264 10.42 25.69 3.92
C TRP A 264 10.44 27.22 4.09
N ILE A 265 10.31 27.68 5.33
CA ILE A 265 10.29 29.09 5.72
C ILE A 265 11.69 29.68 5.99
N TRP A 266 12.73 28.92 5.65
CA TRP A 266 14.14 29.20 5.93
C TRP A 266 14.63 30.62 5.59
N ARG A 267 14.07 31.24 4.54
CA ARG A 267 14.38 32.60 4.10
C ARG A 267 14.07 33.66 5.17
N HIS A 268 13.16 33.40 6.12
CA HIS A 268 12.83 34.31 7.21
C HIS A 268 13.95 34.42 8.26
N TYR A 269 14.78 33.38 8.41
CA TYR A 269 15.86 33.31 9.41
C TYR A 269 17.20 33.91 8.93
N LEU A 270 17.24 34.44 7.71
CA LEU A 270 18.44 35.06 7.12
C LEU A 270 18.64 36.51 7.58
N GLU A 271 18.41 36.81 8.87
CA GLU A 271 18.10 38.16 9.40
C GLU A 271 19.08 39.29 8.98
N LYS A 272 20.33 38.98 8.63
CA LYS A 272 21.32 39.93 8.09
C LYS A 272 22.08 39.42 6.86
N LYS A 273 21.73 38.26 6.30
CA LYS A 273 22.46 37.59 5.20
C LYS A 273 21.69 37.70 3.88
N THR A 274 22.14 38.54 2.96
CA THR A 274 21.58 38.58 1.60
C THR A 274 22.13 37.44 0.75
N ILE A 275 21.30 36.43 0.48
CA ILE A 275 21.54 35.44 -0.58
C ILE A 275 21.09 35.98 -1.94
N SER A 276 21.73 35.54 -3.03
CA SER A 276 21.28 35.84 -4.38
C SER A 276 19.95 35.16 -4.70
N ASN A 277 19.14 35.83 -5.52
CA ASN A 277 17.94 35.24 -6.12
C ASN A 277 18.24 34.07 -7.09
N SER A 278 19.51 33.76 -7.36
CA SER A 278 19.91 32.56 -8.09
C SER A 278 20.05 31.38 -7.13
N LEU A 279 20.97 31.46 -6.16
CA LEU A 279 21.19 30.38 -5.19
C LEU A 279 19.92 30.06 -4.38
N GLY A 280 19.16 31.07 -3.97
CA GLY A 280 17.89 30.86 -3.26
C GLY A 280 16.89 30.02 -4.07
N LYS A 281 16.81 30.19 -5.39
CA LYS A 281 15.94 29.38 -6.25
C LYS A 281 16.45 27.95 -6.43
N ILE A 282 17.77 27.77 -6.50
CA ILE A 282 18.39 26.44 -6.58
C ILE A 282 18.06 25.66 -5.30
N LEU A 283 18.26 26.26 -4.13
CA LEU A 283 17.92 25.66 -2.85
C LEU A 283 16.42 25.37 -2.71
N ASP A 284 15.53 26.32 -3.02
CA ASP A 284 14.07 26.09 -3.01
C ASP A 284 13.63 24.96 -3.97
N LYS A 285 14.36 24.75 -5.08
CA LYS A 285 14.12 23.67 -6.06
C LYS A 285 14.74 22.33 -5.61
N MET A 286 15.85 22.33 -4.88
CA MET A 286 16.37 21.12 -4.20
C MET A 286 15.44 20.66 -3.07
N LEU A 287 14.79 21.60 -2.37
CA LEU A 287 13.93 21.36 -1.21
C LEU A 287 12.47 20.97 -1.53
N GLN A 288 12.11 20.79 -2.81
CA GLN A 288 10.72 20.45 -3.18
C GLN A 288 10.27 19.11 -2.60
N SER A 289 9.19 19.11 -1.80
CA SER A 289 8.57 17.90 -1.22
C SER A 289 8.15 16.90 -2.30
N ALA A 290 7.67 17.37 -3.46
CA ALA A 290 7.30 16.54 -4.60
C ALA A 290 8.50 16.31 -5.54
N THR A 291 8.98 15.05 -5.63
CA THR A 291 10.17 14.67 -6.42
C THR A 291 10.14 15.16 -7.87
N LYS A 292 8.99 15.12 -8.55
CA LYS A 292 8.82 15.59 -9.95
C LYS A 292 9.01 17.12 -10.13
N ARG A 293 9.03 17.91 -9.05
CA ARG A 293 9.34 19.36 -9.06
C ARG A 293 10.78 19.66 -8.64
N ARG A 294 11.46 18.67 -8.07
CA ARG A 294 12.87 18.73 -7.67
C ARG A 294 13.78 18.55 -8.89
N TYR A 295 15.07 18.80 -8.73
CA TYR A 295 16.09 18.29 -9.63
C TYR A 295 16.08 16.74 -9.63
N GLN A 296 16.24 16.11 -10.80
CA GLN A 296 16.28 14.65 -10.90
C GLN A 296 17.70 14.09 -10.79
N SER A 297 18.72 14.87 -11.15
CA SER A 297 20.15 14.51 -11.11
C SER A 297 21.02 15.64 -10.54
N ALA A 298 22.17 15.28 -9.94
CA ALA A 298 23.09 16.26 -9.37
C ALA A 298 23.71 17.16 -10.46
N ASN A 299 23.85 16.64 -11.68
CA ASN A 299 24.27 17.40 -12.85
C ASN A 299 23.30 18.54 -13.23
N GLU A 300 21.98 18.38 -13.08
CA GLU A 300 21.04 19.50 -13.31
C GLU A 300 21.23 20.64 -12.29
N VAL A 301 21.59 20.31 -11.04
CA VAL A 301 21.87 21.30 -9.99
C VAL A 301 23.13 22.09 -10.36
N LEU A 302 24.19 21.41 -10.83
CA LEU A 302 25.42 22.05 -11.32
C LEU A 302 25.15 23.00 -12.50
N LEU A 303 24.34 22.57 -13.47
CA LEU A 303 24.00 23.40 -14.65
C LEU A 303 23.24 24.68 -14.27
N ASP A 304 22.28 24.61 -13.34
CA ASP A 304 21.61 25.81 -12.82
C ASP A 304 22.54 26.66 -11.92
N LEU A 305 23.54 26.05 -11.27
CA LEU A 305 24.52 26.71 -10.41
C LEU A 305 25.57 27.51 -11.23
N ASP A 306 25.97 27.02 -12.40
CA ASP A 306 26.88 27.71 -13.33
C ASP A 306 26.19 28.79 -14.20
N ALA A 307 24.85 28.77 -14.25
CA ALA A 307 24.07 29.67 -15.10
C ALA A 307 24.19 31.15 -14.67
N LYS A 308 24.80 31.98 -15.55
CA LYS A 308 24.86 33.43 -15.35
C LYS A 308 23.45 34.06 -15.50
N PRO A 309 23.04 34.98 -14.61
CA PRO A 309 21.66 35.43 -14.50
C PRO A 309 21.19 36.20 -15.74
N THR A 310 20.30 35.60 -16.52
CA THR A 310 19.69 36.23 -17.70
C THR A 310 18.54 37.15 -17.26
N ILE A 311 18.60 38.43 -17.63
CA ILE A 311 17.57 39.41 -17.28
C ILE A 311 16.30 39.16 -18.13
N SER A 312 15.27 38.60 -17.50
CA SER A 312 13.97 38.36 -18.13
C SER A 312 13.08 39.61 -18.06
N THR A 313 12.55 40.04 -19.21
CA THR A 313 11.72 41.25 -19.34
C THR A 313 10.25 40.98 -19.00
N GLN A 314 9.76 41.59 -17.92
CA GLN A 314 8.36 41.51 -17.53
C GLN A 314 7.43 42.17 -18.57
N LYS A 315 6.45 41.42 -19.10
CA LYS A 315 5.21 42.00 -19.64
C LYS A 315 4.11 41.92 -18.59
N LYS A 316 3.81 43.05 -17.94
CA LYS A 316 2.63 43.21 -17.09
C LYS A 316 1.40 43.46 -17.97
N TRP A 317 0.28 42.81 -17.65
CA TRP A 317 -1.06 43.30 -17.97
C TRP A 317 -1.96 43.05 -16.76
N ALA A 318 -2.36 44.14 -16.10
CA ALA A 318 -3.43 44.14 -15.10
C ALA A 318 -4.68 44.77 -15.74
N ALA A 319 -5.86 44.43 -15.23
CA ALA A 319 -7.13 44.73 -15.90
C ALA A 319 -7.58 46.19 -15.77
N ALA A 320 -8.33 46.65 -16.77
CA ALA A 320 -9.30 47.74 -16.66
C ALA A 320 -10.54 47.37 -17.48
N THR A 321 -11.67 47.13 -16.79
CA THR A 321 -12.99 46.91 -17.39
C THR A 321 -13.74 48.25 -17.56
N ILE A 322 -14.96 48.18 -18.13
CA ILE A 322 -15.98 49.24 -18.20
C ILE A 322 -15.87 50.20 -19.40
N LEU A 323 -16.60 49.88 -20.47
CA LEU A 323 -17.82 50.64 -20.82
C LEU A 323 -18.77 49.79 -21.68
N LEU A 324 -19.98 50.29 -21.94
CA LEU A 324 -21.15 49.50 -22.32
C LEU A 324 -21.81 49.98 -23.64
N ALA A 325 -22.37 49.03 -24.38
CA ALA A 325 -23.44 49.18 -25.38
C ALA A 325 -23.11 49.87 -26.74
N LEU A 326 -24.03 49.63 -27.68
CA LEU A 326 -24.09 50.11 -29.07
C LEU A 326 -22.98 49.57 -30.02
N GLY A 327 -23.27 49.10 -31.24
CA GLY A 327 -24.59 48.76 -31.80
C GLY A 327 -24.63 48.79 -33.34
N LEU A 328 -25.12 47.69 -33.95
CA LEU A 328 -25.63 47.58 -35.33
C LEU A 328 -24.68 47.77 -36.52
N LEU A 329 -24.94 46.99 -37.58
CA LEU A 329 -24.55 47.15 -39.01
C LEU A 329 -23.04 47.13 -39.36
N GLY A 330 -22.59 46.41 -40.39
CA GLY A 330 -23.26 45.42 -41.25
C GLY A 330 -22.59 45.23 -42.63
N VAL A 331 -23.18 44.34 -43.44
CA VAL A 331 -23.16 44.36 -44.93
C VAL A 331 -21.84 44.02 -45.67
N ARG A 332 -21.74 42.75 -46.12
CA ARG A 332 -21.24 42.29 -47.47
C ARG A 332 -19.75 42.57 -47.82
N TYR A 333 -19.10 41.97 -48.82
CA TYR A 333 -19.42 40.92 -49.83
C TYR A 333 -18.11 40.18 -50.24
N PHE A 334 -18.23 39.01 -50.90
CA PHE A 334 -17.39 38.39 -51.97
C PHE A 334 -15.92 38.89 -52.17
N GLY A 335 -14.91 38.03 -52.36
CA GLY A 335 -14.92 36.57 -52.56
C GLY A 335 -13.51 36.02 -52.91
N ASN A 336 -13.43 34.74 -53.31
CA ASN A 336 -12.18 34.03 -53.69
C ASN A 336 -11.71 34.45 -55.11
N PRO A 337 -10.39 34.44 -55.42
CA PRO A 337 -9.79 33.20 -55.97
C PRO A 337 -8.31 32.94 -55.58
N SER A 338 -7.70 31.94 -56.23
CA SER A 338 -6.35 31.37 -56.01
C SER A 338 -5.58 31.29 -57.37
N PRO A 339 -4.42 30.60 -57.54
CA PRO A 339 -3.07 30.77 -56.96
C PRO A 339 -1.93 30.88 -58.04
N GLN A 340 -0.64 30.75 -57.65
CA GLN A 340 0.58 30.47 -58.49
C GLN A 340 1.21 31.67 -59.27
N LYS A 341 2.52 31.76 -59.66
CA LYS A 341 3.77 30.94 -59.49
C LYS A 341 5.07 31.66 -59.97
N ILE A 342 6.26 31.09 -59.66
CA ILE A 342 7.58 31.18 -60.39
C ILE A 342 8.32 32.56 -60.30
N SER A 343 9.65 32.72 -60.13
CA SER A 343 10.79 32.08 -60.85
C SER A 343 12.09 31.73 -60.06
N THR A 344 13.23 32.39 -60.33
CA THR A 344 14.63 31.82 -60.33
C THR A 344 15.73 32.89 -60.13
N GLY A 345 17.02 32.62 -59.85
CA GLY A 345 17.73 31.35 -59.53
C GLY A 345 19.17 31.23 -60.11
N ASN A 346 20.13 30.67 -59.33
CA ASN A 346 21.54 30.32 -59.66
C ASN A 346 22.52 31.50 -59.93
N PRO A 347 23.89 31.33 -59.92
CA PRO A 347 24.72 30.10 -59.81
C PRO A 347 25.86 30.15 -58.73
N THR A 348 26.95 29.36 -58.74
CA THR A 348 27.10 27.88 -58.54
C THR A 348 28.58 27.42 -58.42
N VAL A 349 29.04 26.92 -57.24
CA VAL A 349 30.22 25.99 -57.05
C VAL A 349 31.62 26.62 -57.41
N ILE A 350 32.86 26.16 -57.13
CA ILE A 350 33.61 24.91 -56.73
C ILE A 350 34.57 25.23 -55.54
N THR A 351 35.47 24.41 -54.94
CA THR A 351 36.05 23.03 -55.00
C THR A 351 36.33 22.61 -53.52
N GLN A 352 36.18 21.37 -53.00
CA GLN A 352 36.69 20.01 -53.29
C GLN A 352 38.09 19.65 -52.75
N PRO A 353 38.33 18.38 -52.33
CA PRO A 353 37.42 17.24 -52.03
C PRO A 353 37.30 17.04 -50.48
N SER A 354 36.95 15.95 -49.79
CA SER A 354 36.62 14.51 -50.01
C SER A 354 35.72 14.03 -48.82
N THR A 355 35.04 12.87 -48.71
CA THR A 355 34.81 11.68 -49.57
C THR A 355 33.48 10.97 -49.20
N LYS A 356 33.16 9.88 -49.93
CA LYS A 356 32.06 8.91 -49.79
C LYS A 356 31.86 8.27 -48.39
N GLN A 357 30.61 8.15 -47.89
CA GLN A 357 29.76 6.93 -48.03
C GLN A 357 28.30 7.10 -47.49
N SER A 358 27.48 6.05 -47.64
CA SER A 358 26.00 5.98 -47.65
C SER A 358 25.23 6.37 -46.36
N PRO A 359 23.91 6.68 -46.46
CA PRO A 359 23.08 7.06 -45.31
C PRO A 359 22.59 5.87 -44.47
N SER A 360 22.64 6.00 -43.14
CA SER A 360 21.98 5.09 -42.19
C SER A 360 20.59 5.64 -41.79
N SER A 361 19.74 4.76 -41.26
CA SER A 361 18.30 5.00 -41.10
C SER A 361 17.94 5.97 -39.97
N LYS A 362 16.87 6.75 -40.17
CA LYS A 362 16.10 7.34 -39.07
C LYS A 362 15.56 6.21 -38.18
N GLN A 363 16.04 6.08 -36.95
CA GLN A 363 15.28 5.34 -35.94
C GLN A 363 14.09 6.22 -35.49
N PRO A 364 12.85 5.71 -35.47
CA PRO A 364 11.75 6.42 -34.84
C PRO A 364 11.94 6.42 -33.32
N LEU A 365 11.48 7.49 -32.66
CA LEU A 365 11.24 7.44 -31.22
C LEU A 365 10.19 6.34 -30.96
N ARG A 366 10.60 5.19 -30.43
CA ARG A 366 9.68 4.13 -30.00
C ARG A 366 8.84 4.71 -28.85
N GLN A 367 7.61 5.13 -29.18
CA GLN A 367 6.59 5.46 -28.18
C GLN A 367 6.24 4.17 -27.44
N THR A 368 6.61 4.06 -26.17
CA THR A 368 6.29 2.88 -25.34
C THR A 368 4.83 2.99 -24.88
N PRO A 369 3.93 2.06 -25.25
CA PRO A 369 2.60 1.99 -24.64
C PRO A 369 2.78 1.55 -23.18
N PRO A 370 2.27 2.28 -22.19
CA PRO A 370 2.48 1.91 -20.80
C PRO A 370 1.40 0.90 -20.36
N GLY A 371 1.79 -0.37 -20.31
CA GLY A 371 0.95 -1.51 -19.93
C GLY A 371 1.63 -2.87 -20.19
N GLY A 372 1.74 -3.69 -19.14
CA GLY A 372 2.48 -4.97 -19.18
C GLY A 372 3.92 -4.85 -18.65
N LEU A 373 4.54 -6.00 -18.35
CA LEU A 373 5.89 -6.06 -17.78
C LEU A 373 6.94 -6.45 -18.82
N TYR A 374 8.13 -5.90 -18.65
CA TYR A 374 9.21 -5.95 -19.62
C TYR A 374 10.36 -6.86 -19.17
N GLY A 375 10.61 -7.92 -19.92
CA GLY A 375 11.88 -8.64 -19.91
C GLY A 375 12.89 -8.04 -20.87
N TYR A 376 14.16 -8.41 -20.70
CA TYR A 376 15.17 -8.30 -21.75
C TYR A 376 15.42 -9.68 -22.36
N ALA A 377 15.35 -9.75 -23.69
CA ALA A 377 15.88 -10.87 -24.45
C ALA A 377 17.42 -10.81 -24.49
N ASP A 378 18.06 -11.88 -24.91
CA ASP A 378 19.52 -12.06 -24.79
C ASP A 378 20.32 -11.17 -25.77
N ASN A 379 19.61 -10.52 -26.71
CA ASN A 379 20.10 -9.46 -27.58
C ASN A 379 19.93 -8.04 -27.00
N GLY A 380 19.38 -7.90 -25.79
CA GLY A 380 19.06 -6.63 -25.14
C GLY A 380 17.74 -5.98 -25.56
N GLU A 381 16.87 -6.64 -26.34
CA GLU A 381 15.55 -6.09 -26.69
C GLU A 381 14.49 -6.32 -25.60
N LEU A 382 13.64 -5.30 -25.45
CA LEU A 382 12.55 -5.24 -24.47
C LEU A 382 11.35 -6.09 -24.93
N GLN A 383 11.05 -7.19 -24.25
CA GLN A 383 9.90 -8.06 -24.51
C GLN A 383 8.78 -7.83 -23.49
N ASN A 384 7.56 -7.55 -23.94
CA ASN A 384 6.38 -7.42 -23.09
C ASN A 384 5.67 -8.77 -22.94
N PHE A 385 5.35 -9.18 -21.71
CA PHE A 385 4.62 -10.42 -21.39
C PHE A 385 3.22 -10.12 -20.82
N PRO A 386 2.21 -9.85 -21.69
CA PRO A 386 0.86 -9.56 -21.25
C PRO A 386 0.04 -10.84 -21.00
N LEU A 387 -0.70 -10.85 -19.88
CA LEU A 387 -2.03 -11.46 -19.84
C LEU A 387 -2.82 -10.92 -21.03
N GLN A 388 -3.39 -11.77 -21.88
CA GLN A 388 -4.02 -11.32 -23.13
C GLN A 388 -5.47 -10.89 -22.93
N HIS A 389 -6.20 -11.61 -22.07
CA HIS A 389 -7.64 -11.48 -21.88
C HIS A 389 -8.05 -12.12 -20.54
N THR A 390 -9.06 -11.54 -19.88
CA THR A 390 -9.78 -12.19 -18.76
C THR A 390 -11.25 -12.37 -19.12
N ALA A 391 -11.76 -13.60 -19.04
CA ALA A 391 -13.18 -13.92 -19.18
C ALA A 391 -13.75 -14.37 -17.84
N VAL A 392 -14.80 -13.70 -17.37
CA VAL A 392 -15.50 -14.00 -16.12
C VAL A 392 -16.93 -14.43 -16.43
N SER A 393 -17.31 -15.63 -15.98
CA SER A 393 -18.69 -16.13 -16.07
C SER A 393 -19.20 -16.44 -14.68
N ALA A 394 -20.17 -15.65 -14.22
CA ALA A 394 -20.87 -15.85 -12.95
C ALA A 394 -22.29 -16.38 -13.19
N LYS A 395 -22.68 -17.38 -12.40
CA LYS A 395 -24.07 -17.86 -12.29
C LYS A 395 -24.53 -17.65 -10.85
N ILE A 396 -25.62 -16.92 -10.67
CA ILE A 396 -26.23 -16.64 -9.38
C ILE A 396 -27.52 -17.46 -9.27
N SER A 397 -27.68 -18.17 -8.16
CA SER A 397 -28.85 -18.99 -7.85
C SER A 397 -29.36 -18.63 -6.45
N GLY A 398 -30.49 -17.92 -6.39
CA GLY A 398 -30.96 -17.23 -5.20
C GLY A 398 -30.01 -16.10 -4.81
N ASN A 399 -29.09 -16.41 -3.88
CA ASN A 399 -28.07 -15.52 -3.33
C ASN A 399 -26.69 -16.18 -3.20
N ILE A 400 -26.48 -17.33 -3.86
CA ILE A 400 -25.18 -17.98 -3.99
C ILE A 400 -24.68 -17.74 -5.41
N SER A 401 -23.45 -17.25 -5.57
CA SER A 401 -22.78 -17.16 -6.87
C SER A 401 -21.76 -18.28 -7.05
N ARG A 402 -21.72 -18.83 -8.26
CA ARG A 402 -20.66 -19.70 -8.77
C ARG A 402 -19.96 -18.95 -9.90
N VAL A 403 -18.65 -18.75 -9.80
CA VAL A 403 -17.88 -17.98 -10.78
C VAL A 403 -16.78 -18.85 -11.38
N GLU A 404 -16.66 -18.83 -12.71
CA GLU A 404 -15.46 -19.25 -13.44
C GLU A 404 -14.72 -17.98 -13.90
N VAL A 405 -13.45 -17.86 -13.53
CA VAL A 405 -12.52 -16.86 -14.04
C VAL A 405 -11.52 -17.58 -14.94
N ARG A 406 -11.40 -17.15 -16.19
CA ARG A 406 -10.43 -17.67 -17.17
C ARG A 406 -9.49 -16.56 -17.58
N GLN A 407 -8.20 -16.85 -17.58
CA GLN A 407 -7.14 -15.90 -17.89
C GLN A 407 -6.20 -16.51 -18.92
N THR A 408 -6.14 -15.88 -20.09
CA THR A 408 -5.40 -16.38 -21.24
C THR A 408 -4.01 -15.73 -21.30
N PHE A 409 -2.98 -16.52 -21.03
CA PHE A 409 -1.59 -16.14 -21.17
C PHE A 409 -1.02 -16.66 -22.50
N ALA A 410 0.00 -16.00 -23.02
CA ALA A 410 0.75 -16.48 -24.18
C ALA A 410 2.23 -16.14 -24.04
N ASN A 411 3.12 -17.05 -24.44
CA ASN A 411 4.56 -16.77 -24.49
C ASN A 411 4.92 -16.06 -25.82
N PRO A 412 5.29 -14.77 -25.81
CA PRO A 412 5.66 -14.02 -27.02
C PRO A 412 7.09 -14.31 -27.49
N SER A 413 7.91 -14.97 -26.66
CA SER A 413 9.33 -15.18 -26.87
C SER A 413 9.63 -16.45 -27.70
N ASN A 414 10.91 -16.76 -27.86
CA ASN A 414 11.40 -17.99 -28.47
C ASN A 414 11.97 -18.99 -27.44
N ASN A 415 11.93 -18.66 -26.14
CA ASN A 415 12.46 -19.47 -25.04
C ASN A 415 11.31 -19.94 -24.12
N PRO A 416 11.40 -21.06 -23.38
CA PRO A 416 10.42 -21.40 -22.35
C PRO A 416 10.51 -20.44 -21.15
N ILE A 417 9.36 -20.01 -20.61
CA ILE A 417 9.28 -18.98 -19.54
C ILE A 417 8.57 -19.45 -18.27
N GLU A 418 8.83 -18.76 -17.16
CA GLU A 418 7.99 -18.76 -15.94
C GLU A 418 7.22 -17.45 -15.81
N ALA A 419 5.90 -17.52 -15.61
CA ALA A 419 5.05 -16.36 -15.34
C ALA A 419 4.52 -16.38 -13.90
N VAL A 420 4.40 -15.22 -13.27
CA VAL A 420 3.81 -15.07 -11.93
C VAL A 420 2.87 -13.88 -11.94
N TYR A 421 1.66 -14.03 -11.41
CA TYR A 421 0.63 -13.00 -11.47
C TYR A 421 -0.17 -12.94 -10.16
N GLU A 422 -0.35 -11.73 -9.64
CA GLU A 422 -1.13 -11.43 -8.44
C GLU A 422 -2.47 -10.82 -8.84
N PHE A 423 -3.57 -11.32 -8.25
CA PHE A 423 -4.92 -10.87 -8.58
C PHE A 423 -5.85 -10.92 -7.37
N PRO A 424 -6.95 -10.15 -7.38
CA PRO A 424 -7.91 -10.16 -6.30
C PRO A 424 -9.02 -11.19 -6.55
N LEU A 425 -9.58 -11.75 -5.49
CA LEU A 425 -10.89 -12.40 -5.48
C LEU A 425 -11.65 -11.93 -4.23
N PRO A 426 -13.00 -12.08 -4.16
CA PRO A 426 -13.75 -11.75 -2.97
C PRO A 426 -13.20 -12.48 -1.73
N ASP A 427 -13.18 -11.81 -0.58
CA ASP A 427 -12.59 -12.33 0.67
C ASP A 427 -13.34 -13.54 1.24
N GLU A 428 -14.65 -13.63 0.98
CA GLU A 428 -15.47 -14.81 1.30
C GLU A 428 -15.49 -15.88 0.20
N ALA A 429 -14.70 -15.74 -0.87
CA ALA A 429 -14.64 -16.71 -1.95
C ALA A 429 -14.12 -18.07 -1.48
N ALA A 430 -14.99 -19.08 -1.58
CA ALA A 430 -14.64 -20.49 -1.47
C ALA A 430 -14.08 -20.97 -2.83
N VAL A 431 -12.81 -20.65 -3.09
CA VAL A 431 -12.05 -21.14 -4.27
C VAL A 431 -11.84 -22.65 -4.11
N ASP A 432 -12.40 -23.43 -5.03
CA ASP A 432 -12.56 -24.88 -4.87
C ASP A 432 -12.18 -25.72 -6.10
N ASP A 433 -11.72 -25.10 -7.19
CA ASP A 433 -11.24 -25.79 -8.39
C ASP A 433 -10.23 -24.92 -9.17
N MET A 434 -9.27 -25.57 -9.80
CA MET A 434 -8.24 -24.98 -10.65
C MET A 434 -7.98 -25.92 -11.83
N GLU A 435 -7.93 -25.37 -13.04
CA GLU A 435 -7.76 -26.12 -14.29
C GLU A 435 -6.87 -25.31 -15.24
N ILE A 436 -5.89 -25.95 -15.87
CA ILE A 436 -5.04 -25.33 -16.89
C ILE A 436 -5.34 -25.99 -18.23
N ARG A 437 -5.54 -25.20 -19.30
CA ARG A 437 -5.71 -25.71 -20.67
C ARG A 437 -4.59 -25.22 -21.57
N ILE A 438 -4.07 -26.15 -22.38
CA ILE A 438 -2.91 -25.91 -23.25
C ILE A 438 -3.15 -26.64 -24.58
N GLY A 439 -3.75 -25.93 -25.54
CA GLY A 439 -4.45 -26.56 -26.66
C GLY A 439 -5.59 -27.43 -26.14
N ASP A 440 -5.73 -28.66 -26.66
CA ASP A 440 -6.75 -29.62 -26.22
C ASP A 440 -6.41 -30.31 -24.87
N ARG A 441 -5.20 -30.10 -24.33
CA ARG A 441 -4.77 -30.71 -23.05
C ARG A 441 -5.40 -29.99 -21.87
N ILE A 442 -6.03 -30.74 -20.97
CA ILE A 442 -6.64 -30.22 -19.73
C ILE A 442 -5.91 -30.83 -18.52
N ILE A 443 -5.22 -29.99 -17.76
CA ILE A 443 -4.50 -30.36 -16.53
C ILE A 443 -5.34 -29.90 -15.33
N ARG A 444 -5.75 -30.83 -14.46
CA ARG A 444 -6.53 -30.49 -13.25
C ARG A 444 -5.63 -30.22 -12.06
N GLY A 445 -5.89 -29.12 -11.36
CA GLY A 445 -5.24 -28.79 -10.10
C GLY A 445 -5.70 -29.74 -8.98
N MET A 446 -4.75 -30.37 -8.31
CA MET A 446 -4.99 -31.07 -7.05
C MET A 446 -4.67 -30.14 -5.89
N ILE A 447 -5.58 -30.02 -4.91
CA ILE A 447 -5.22 -29.36 -3.66
C ILE A 447 -4.27 -30.22 -2.84
N LYS A 448 -3.27 -29.58 -2.22
CA LYS A 448 -2.36 -30.17 -1.23
C LYS A 448 -2.12 -29.17 -0.08
N LYS A 449 -1.39 -29.59 0.95
CA LYS A 449 -0.80 -28.63 1.92
C LYS A 449 0.15 -27.69 1.16
N ARG A 450 0.24 -26.40 1.54
CA ARG A 450 0.98 -25.38 0.76
C ARG A 450 2.42 -25.81 0.43
N GLU A 451 3.18 -26.26 1.42
CA GLU A 451 4.53 -26.80 1.19
C GLU A 451 4.59 -28.00 0.23
N GLN A 452 3.57 -28.86 0.23
CA GLN A 452 3.54 -30.05 -0.64
C GLN A 452 3.22 -29.65 -2.09
N ALA A 453 2.32 -28.69 -2.28
CA ALA A 453 2.03 -28.11 -3.59
C ALA A 453 3.28 -27.42 -4.17
N GLN A 454 3.97 -26.60 -3.37
CA GLN A 454 5.23 -25.95 -3.72
C GLN A 454 6.31 -26.97 -4.12
N LYS A 455 6.51 -28.03 -3.32
CA LYS A 455 7.48 -29.11 -3.62
C LYS A 455 7.15 -29.86 -4.92
N ILE A 456 5.86 -30.06 -5.23
CA ILE A 456 5.42 -30.67 -6.51
C ILE A 456 5.64 -29.73 -7.69
N TYR A 457 5.32 -28.44 -7.56
CA TYR A 457 5.57 -27.42 -8.59
C TYR A 457 7.06 -27.28 -8.90
N GLU A 458 7.89 -27.16 -7.86
CA GLU A 458 9.35 -27.05 -7.99
C GLU A 458 10.00 -28.28 -8.61
N GLN A 459 9.47 -29.48 -8.35
CA GLN A 459 9.92 -30.70 -9.00
C GLN A 459 9.51 -30.72 -10.48
N ALA A 460 8.25 -30.38 -10.79
CA ALA A 460 7.77 -30.32 -12.17
C ALA A 460 8.52 -29.27 -13.02
N LYS A 461 8.81 -28.09 -12.46
CA LYS A 461 9.65 -27.06 -13.08
C LYS A 461 11.04 -27.60 -13.43
N LYS A 462 11.70 -28.33 -12.51
CA LYS A 462 13.02 -28.95 -12.73
C LYS A 462 12.99 -30.11 -13.72
N GLU A 463 11.85 -30.79 -13.84
CA GLU A 463 11.61 -31.85 -14.83
C GLU A 463 11.22 -31.32 -16.22
N GLY A 464 11.17 -30.00 -16.43
CA GLY A 464 10.76 -29.42 -17.73
C GLY A 464 9.29 -29.71 -18.07
N LYS A 465 8.44 -29.91 -17.07
CA LYS A 465 6.99 -30.09 -17.22
C LYS A 465 6.27 -28.76 -17.07
N THR A 466 5.24 -28.54 -17.87
CA THR A 466 4.39 -27.36 -17.70
C THR A 466 3.53 -27.56 -16.46
N ALA A 467 3.63 -26.62 -15.52
CA ALA A 467 2.99 -26.73 -14.21
C ALA A 467 2.43 -25.38 -13.77
N GLY A 468 1.40 -25.41 -12.94
CA GLY A 468 0.88 -24.21 -12.29
C GLY A 468 0.59 -24.43 -10.81
N LEU A 469 0.80 -23.37 -10.04
CA LEU A 469 0.63 -23.32 -8.60
C LEU A 469 -0.22 -22.10 -8.27
N LEU A 470 -1.36 -22.32 -7.61
CA LEU A 470 -2.26 -21.27 -7.14
C LEU A 470 -2.24 -21.21 -5.62
N GLU A 471 -1.80 -20.07 -5.08
CA GLU A 471 -1.63 -19.82 -3.65
C GLU A 471 -2.48 -18.62 -3.19
N GLN A 472 -2.76 -18.58 -1.88
CA GLN A 472 -3.40 -17.42 -1.24
C GLN A 472 -2.37 -16.72 -0.35
N GLU A 473 -2.04 -15.45 -0.64
CA GLU A 473 -1.10 -14.66 0.16
C GLU A 473 -1.79 -13.85 1.25
N LYS A 474 -2.92 -13.21 0.90
CA LYS A 474 -3.79 -12.49 1.86
C LYS A 474 -5.23 -12.91 1.69
N ALA A 475 -6.12 -12.43 2.56
CA ALA A 475 -7.53 -12.81 2.55
C ALA A 475 -8.22 -12.66 1.18
N ASN A 476 -7.83 -11.60 0.43
CA ASN A 476 -8.38 -11.25 -0.88
C ASN A 476 -7.34 -11.21 -2.03
N ILE A 477 -6.09 -11.63 -1.82
CA ILE A 477 -5.01 -11.57 -2.84
C ILE A 477 -4.42 -12.97 -3.05
N PHE A 478 -4.36 -13.36 -4.31
CA PHE A 478 -4.00 -14.70 -4.77
C PHE A 478 -2.88 -14.62 -5.80
N THR A 479 -1.97 -15.60 -5.78
CA THR A 479 -0.82 -15.68 -6.68
C THR A 479 -0.95 -16.90 -7.57
N GLN A 480 -0.90 -16.70 -8.88
CA GLN A 480 -0.79 -17.75 -9.88
C GLN A 480 0.65 -17.77 -10.42
N SER A 481 1.37 -18.87 -10.19
CA SER A 481 2.65 -19.16 -10.83
C SER A 481 2.45 -20.19 -11.94
N LEU A 482 3.14 -20.04 -13.07
CA LEU A 482 3.13 -20.95 -14.21
C LEU A 482 4.56 -21.22 -14.68
N ALA A 483 5.03 -22.46 -14.56
CA ALA A 483 6.36 -22.88 -15.00
C ALA A 483 6.31 -23.46 -16.42
N ASN A 484 7.37 -23.19 -17.20
CA ASN A 484 7.66 -23.83 -18.47
C ASN A 484 6.54 -23.72 -19.52
N ILE A 485 6.09 -22.50 -19.77
CA ILE A 485 5.21 -22.18 -20.91
C ILE A 485 6.07 -22.16 -22.18
N GLN A 486 5.76 -23.02 -23.15
CA GLN A 486 6.59 -23.20 -24.35
C GLN A 486 6.56 -21.97 -25.29
N PRO A 487 7.58 -21.79 -26.16
CA PRO A 487 7.59 -20.71 -27.15
C PRO A 487 6.30 -20.65 -27.97
N ARG A 488 5.67 -19.47 -28.05
CA ARG A 488 4.38 -19.23 -28.75
C ARG A 488 3.17 -20.01 -28.21
N GLU A 489 3.32 -20.78 -27.15
CA GLU A 489 2.24 -21.52 -26.51
C GLU A 489 1.25 -20.56 -25.84
N LYS A 490 -0.05 -20.93 -25.88
CA LYS A 490 -1.12 -20.27 -25.14
C LYS A 490 -1.61 -21.16 -24.00
N VAL A 491 -1.85 -20.55 -22.85
CA VAL A 491 -2.25 -21.22 -21.62
C VAL A 491 -3.46 -20.49 -21.04
N ASP A 492 -4.60 -21.17 -20.97
CA ASP A 492 -5.75 -20.70 -20.20
C ASP A 492 -5.62 -21.23 -18.76
N VAL A 493 -5.50 -20.33 -17.79
CA VAL A 493 -5.72 -20.68 -16.38
C VAL A 493 -7.19 -20.46 -16.08
N ILE A 494 -7.85 -21.46 -15.51
CA ILE A 494 -9.26 -21.42 -15.14
C ILE A 494 -9.38 -21.69 -13.63
N ILE A 495 -9.95 -20.73 -12.92
CA ILE A 495 -10.17 -20.79 -11.47
C ILE A 495 -11.67 -20.73 -11.24
N ARG A 496 -12.17 -21.58 -10.34
CA ARG A 496 -13.60 -21.58 -9.98
C ARG A 496 -13.78 -21.40 -8.49
N TYR A 497 -14.76 -20.59 -8.13
CA TYR A 497 -15.10 -20.30 -6.74
C TYR A 497 -16.59 -20.14 -6.53
N THR A 498 -17.00 -20.33 -5.29
CA THR A 498 -18.35 -20.08 -4.80
C THR A 498 -18.30 -18.89 -3.84
N ASN A 499 -19.28 -17.99 -3.88
CA ASN A 499 -19.46 -16.94 -2.88
C ASN A 499 -20.93 -16.81 -2.44
N SER A 500 -21.18 -16.28 -1.25
CA SER A 500 -22.51 -15.82 -0.84
C SER A 500 -22.61 -14.32 -1.13
N LEU A 501 -23.72 -13.88 -1.71
CA LEU A 501 -23.94 -12.47 -1.98
C LEU A 501 -24.29 -11.72 -0.68
N LYS A 502 -23.87 -10.45 -0.61
CA LYS A 502 -24.38 -9.48 0.37
C LYS A 502 -25.83 -9.15 0.04
N PHE A 503 -26.58 -8.70 1.05
CA PHE A 503 -27.90 -8.09 0.86
C PHE A 503 -27.98 -6.86 1.77
N GLU A 504 -28.09 -5.70 1.14
CA GLU A 504 -28.01 -4.35 1.72
C GLU A 504 -29.08 -3.50 0.99
N GLY A 505 -29.77 -2.59 1.69
CA GLY A 505 -30.89 -1.79 1.14
C GLY A 505 -32.18 -2.50 0.76
N GLY A 506 -32.15 -3.82 0.57
CA GLY A 506 -33.19 -4.58 -0.13
C GLY A 506 -32.69 -5.24 -1.41
N ASP A 507 -31.43 -5.01 -1.77
CA ASP A 507 -30.77 -5.46 -2.99
C ASP A 507 -29.68 -6.48 -2.67
N TYR A 508 -29.50 -7.46 -3.55
CA TYR A 508 -28.34 -8.34 -3.52
C TYR A 508 -27.16 -7.70 -4.27
N GLU A 509 -25.99 -7.58 -3.64
CA GLU A 509 -24.77 -7.11 -4.31
C GLU A 509 -23.90 -8.29 -4.77
N PHE A 510 -23.62 -8.35 -6.08
CA PHE A 510 -22.55 -9.13 -6.66
C PHE A 510 -21.34 -8.24 -6.91
N ALA A 511 -20.26 -8.50 -6.17
CA ALA A 511 -18.97 -7.85 -6.36
C ALA A 511 -17.96 -8.79 -7.03
N PHE A 512 -17.32 -8.33 -8.11
CA PHE A 512 -16.16 -8.96 -8.74
C PHE A 512 -14.98 -7.97 -8.74
N PRO A 513 -13.95 -8.19 -7.90
CA PRO A 513 -12.85 -7.25 -7.82
C PRO A 513 -11.94 -7.37 -9.06
N MET A 514 -11.47 -6.24 -9.56
CA MET A 514 -10.59 -6.18 -10.74
C MET A 514 -9.24 -5.53 -10.42
N VAL A 515 -9.17 -4.75 -9.33
CA VAL A 515 -7.99 -3.96 -8.95
C VAL A 515 -7.40 -4.42 -7.63
N VAL A 516 -6.08 -4.65 -7.61
CA VAL A 516 -5.29 -4.77 -6.38
C VAL A 516 -4.76 -3.38 -6.04
N GLY A 517 -5.54 -2.61 -5.29
CA GLY A 517 -5.13 -1.27 -4.87
C GLY A 517 -3.87 -1.31 -4.01
N PRO A 518 -2.88 -0.41 -4.23
CA PRO A 518 -1.58 -0.47 -3.58
C PRO A 518 -1.72 -0.31 -2.05
N ARG A 519 -1.27 -1.31 -1.29
CA ARG A 519 -1.41 -1.32 0.18
C ARG A 519 -0.33 -0.47 0.86
N TYR A 520 -0.74 0.51 1.67
CA TYR A 520 0.13 1.27 2.56
C TYR A 520 0.58 0.41 3.75
N THR A 521 1.75 -0.21 3.63
CA THR A 521 2.50 -0.71 4.80
C THR A 521 3.32 0.42 5.39
N SER A 522 3.07 0.76 6.66
CA SER A 522 4.04 1.47 7.51
C SER A 522 5.38 0.71 7.47
N GLY A 523 6.52 1.38 7.67
CA GLY A 523 7.87 0.85 7.38
C GLY A 523 8.33 -0.42 8.10
N ASN A 524 7.50 -1.01 8.96
CA ASN A 524 7.71 -2.32 9.57
C ASN A 524 7.56 -3.43 8.52
N ALA A 525 8.68 -4.05 8.14
CA ALA A 525 8.65 -5.22 7.27
C ALA A 525 7.86 -6.36 7.94
N PHE A 526 6.75 -6.77 7.33
CA PHE A 526 6.16 -8.08 7.59
C PHE A 526 7.24 -9.16 7.39
N LYS A 527 7.20 -10.22 8.20
CA LYS A 527 8.00 -11.40 7.89
C LYS A 527 7.50 -11.99 6.56
N PRO A 528 8.40 -12.40 5.65
CA PRO A 528 8.03 -13.28 4.55
C PRO A 528 7.29 -14.52 5.08
N SER A 529 6.30 -15.00 4.32
CA SER A 529 5.65 -16.27 4.62
C SER A 529 6.64 -17.43 4.43
N VAL A 530 6.33 -18.60 5.00
CA VAL A 530 7.19 -19.79 4.87
C VAL A 530 7.36 -20.22 3.39
N GLY A 531 6.45 -19.82 2.49
CA GLY A 531 6.57 -20.07 1.05
C GLY A 531 7.69 -19.29 0.36
N GLU A 532 7.87 -18.01 0.70
CA GLU A 532 8.88 -17.13 0.09
C GLU A 532 10.31 -17.64 0.34
N GLN A 533 10.53 -18.37 1.44
CA GLN A 533 11.84 -18.89 1.83
C GLN A 533 12.19 -20.23 1.17
N LEU A 534 11.23 -20.92 0.53
CA LEU A 534 11.43 -22.21 -0.13
C LEU A 534 11.75 -22.12 -1.62
N LEU A 535 11.41 -20.99 -2.28
CA LEU A 535 11.49 -20.81 -3.73
C LEU A 535 12.81 -20.16 -4.19
N GLY A 536 13.93 -20.71 -3.71
CA GLY A 536 15.26 -20.47 -4.28
C GLY A 536 15.87 -19.08 -4.05
N GLY A 537 15.40 -18.32 -3.05
CA GLY A 537 15.91 -16.97 -2.76
C GLY A 537 15.46 -15.90 -3.75
N VAL A 538 14.62 -16.25 -4.74
CA VAL A 538 13.95 -15.27 -5.59
C VAL A 538 12.85 -14.60 -4.76
N ALA A 539 13.17 -13.45 -4.17
CA ALA A 539 12.21 -12.66 -3.41
C ALA A 539 10.95 -12.42 -4.26
N TYR A 540 9.79 -12.85 -3.76
CA TYR A 540 8.51 -12.33 -4.24
C TYR A 540 8.58 -10.80 -4.10
N ALA A 541 8.17 -10.06 -5.14
CA ALA A 541 8.57 -8.66 -5.34
C ALA A 541 8.13 -7.76 -4.16
N SER A 542 9.03 -7.58 -3.20
CA SER A 542 8.66 -7.42 -1.79
C SER A 542 7.75 -6.21 -1.55
N HIS A 543 6.44 -6.47 -1.43
CA HIS A 543 5.39 -5.45 -1.29
C HIS A 543 5.61 -4.26 -2.22
N HIS A 544 5.74 -4.54 -3.52
CA HIS A 544 5.86 -3.50 -4.55
C HIS A 544 4.68 -2.55 -4.50
N ASN A 545 4.93 -1.40 -3.89
CA ASN A 545 4.21 -0.18 -4.17
C ASN A 545 4.33 0.10 -5.67
N LEU A 546 3.31 -0.28 -6.44
CA LEU A 546 3.17 0.18 -7.82
C LEU A 546 3.36 1.70 -7.83
N THR A 547 4.25 2.14 -8.71
CA THR A 547 4.59 3.55 -8.81
C THR A 547 3.53 4.21 -9.65
N THR A 548 2.58 4.89 -8.99
CA THR A 548 1.44 5.52 -9.64
C THR A 548 1.88 6.51 -10.72
N LEU A 549 1.79 6.04 -11.96
CA LEU A 549 2.04 6.79 -13.18
C LEU A 549 0.66 7.05 -13.80
N PRO A 550 0.14 8.29 -13.73
CA PRO A 550 -1.18 8.60 -14.25
C PRO A 550 -1.32 8.24 -15.75
N ALA A 551 -2.49 7.70 -16.11
CA ALA A 551 -2.93 7.39 -17.47
C ALA A 551 -2.17 6.25 -18.18
N THR A 552 -2.20 5.03 -17.62
CA THR A 552 -1.57 3.84 -18.22
C THR A 552 -2.54 2.64 -18.20
N ARG A 553 -2.85 2.07 -19.38
CA ARG A 553 -3.85 0.97 -19.51
C ARG A 553 -3.17 -0.39 -19.42
N SER A 554 -3.80 -1.36 -18.77
CA SER A 554 -3.26 -2.71 -18.49
C SER A 554 -2.94 -3.59 -19.71
N GLY A 555 -3.13 -3.10 -20.94
CA GLY A 555 -2.79 -3.80 -22.18
C GLY A 555 -3.73 -4.94 -22.59
N HIS A 556 -4.71 -5.28 -21.74
CA HIS A 556 -5.66 -6.38 -21.93
C HIS A 556 -7.10 -5.94 -21.68
N ASP A 557 -8.05 -6.72 -22.19
CA ASP A 557 -9.47 -6.53 -21.97
C ASP A 557 -10.06 -7.56 -20.99
N ILE A 558 -11.24 -7.23 -20.46
CA ILE A 558 -12.05 -8.12 -19.60
C ILE A 558 -13.48 -8.24 -20.13
N ASP A 559 -13.96 -9.47 -20.28
CA ASP A 559 -15.36 -9.79 -20.51
C ASP A 559 -15.98 -10.30 -19.19
N VAL A 560 -17.06 -9.69 -18.71
CA VAL A 560 -17.83 -10.18 -17.57
C VAL A 560 -19.27 -10.48 -17.99
N SER A 561 -19.70 -11.72 -17.76
CA SER A 561 -21.05 -12.21 -18.00
C SER A 561 -21.65 -12.78 -16.73
N VAL A 562 -22.81 -12.28 -16.31
CA VAL A 562 -23.50 -12.69 -15.08
C VAL A 562 -24.92 -13.14 -15.41
N GLU A 563 -25.23 -14.40 -15.10
CA GLU A 563 -26.56 -15.00 -15.26
C GLU A 563 -27.23 -15.11 -13.87
N ILE A 564 -28.30 -14.36 -13.66
CA ILE A 564 -29.01 -14.25 -12.38
C ILE A 564 -30.34 -15.01 -12.46
N ASP A 565 -30.46 -16.06 -11.64
CA ASP A 565 -31.74 -16.69 -11.30
C ASP A 565 -31.96 -16.53 -9.79
N ALA A 566 -32.81 -15.57 -9.41
CA ALA A 566 -33.11 -15.32 -8.00
C ALA A 566 -34.12 -16.33 -7.40
N GLY A 567 -34.70 -17.22 -8.21
CA GLY A 567 -35.84 -18.07 -7.83
C GLY A 567 -37.17 -17.32 -7.63
N VAL A 568 -37.14 -15.98 -7.70
CA VAL A 568 -38.27 -15.06 -7.58
C VAL A 568 -38.12 -13.94 -8.63
N PRO A 569 -39.20 -13.21 -9.00
CA PRO A 569 -39.11 -12.14 -9.99
C PRO A 569 -38.15 -11.03 -9.55
N ILE A 570 -37.19 -10.70 -10.42
CA ILE A 570 -36.26 -9.58 -10.24
C ILE A 570 -36.96 -8.31 -10.75
N SER A 571 -37.03 -7.27 -9.92
CA SER A 571 -37.72 -6.00 -10.21
C SER A 571 -36.80 -4.93 -10.77
N GLU A 572 -35.53 -4.93 -10.35
CA GLU A 572 -34.50 -3.97 -10.79
C GLU A 572 -33.14 -4.66 -10.85
N VAL A 573 -32.30 -4.29 -11.83
CA VAL A 573 -30.88 -4.61 -11.89
C VAL A 573 -30.13 -3.35 -12.31
N ASN A 574 -29.10 -2.97 -11.56
CA ASN A 574 -28.27 -1.80 -11.87
C ASN A 574 -26.78 -2.07 -11.54
N SER A 575 -25.93 -1.08 -11.88
CA SER A 575 -24.49 -1.10 -11.66
C SER A 575 -24.05 0.33 -11.33
N PRO A 576 -23.60 0.64 -10.11
CA PRO A 576 -23.05 1.96 -9.78
C PRO A 576 -21.62 2.16 -10.32
N SER A 577 -20.98 1.06 -10.76
CA SER A 577 -19.59 1.01 -11.19
C SER A 577 -19.40 1.26 -12.70
N HIS A 578 -19.97 0.38 -13.53
CA HIS A 578 -19.77 0.35 -14.99
C HIS A 578 -21.10 0.34 -15.76
N SER A 579 -21.06 0.70 -17.04
CA SER A 579 -22.16 0.49 -17.97
C SER A 579 -22.32 -1.02 -18.26
N VAL A 580 -23.56 -1.50 -18.29
CA VAL A 580 -23.87 -2.92 -18.51
C VAL A 580 -25.07 -3.11 -19.44
N ALA A 581 -24.98 -4.11 -20.32
CA ALA A 581 -26.08 -4.56 -21.16
C ALA A 581 -26.90 -5.60 -20.39
N ILE A 582 -28.17 -5.30 -20.14
CA ILE A 582 -29.09 -6.14 -19.36
C ILE A 582 -30.13 -6.78 -20.29
N GLN A 583 -30.30 -8.10 -20.20
CA GLN A 583 -31.27 -8.88 -20.95
C GLN A 583 -32.12 -9.72 -19.99
N ALA A 584 -33.37 -9.32 -19.78
CA ALA A 584 -34.32 -10.06 -18.95
C ALA A 584 -35.06 -11.13 -19.78
N ALA A 585 -35.15 -12.35 -19.26
CA ALA A 585 -35.77 -13.50 -19.89
C ALA A 585 -36.59 -14.32 -18.87
N SER A 586 -37.88 -14.00 -18.75
CA SER A 586 -38.87 -14.63 -17.85
C SER A 586 -38.49 -14.64 -16.36
N SER A 587 -37.80 -15.67 -15.86
CA SER A 587 -37.29 -15.77 -14.48
C SER A 587 -35.80 -15.44 -14.32
N THR A 588 -35.07 -15.29 -15.44
CA THR A 588 -33.61 -15.08 -15.44
C THR A 588 -33.25 -13.72 -16.00
N VAL A 589 -32.19 -13.10 -15.48
CA VAL A 589 -31.61 -11.88 -16.06
C VAL A 589 -30.14 -12.12 -16.41
N LYS A 590 -29.72 -11.73 -17.61
CA LYS A 590 -28.32 -11.79 -18.04
C LYS A 590 -27.76 -10.38 -18.11
N VAL A 591 -26.59 -10.18 -17.51
CA VAL A 591 -25.87 -8.91 -17.47
C VAL A 591 -24.51 -9.13 -18.12
N GLN A 592 -24.17 -8.29 -19.11
CA GLN A 592 -22.85 -8.27 -19.74
C GLN A 592 -22.20 -6.91 -19.55
N LEU A 593 -20.90 -6.88 -19.26
CA LEU A 593 -20.11 -5.65 -19.25
C LEU A 593 -20.14 -4.95 -20.62
N ALA A 594 -20.25 -3.62 -20.64
CA ALA A 594 -20.20 -2.86 -21.88
C ALA A 594 -18.77 -2.80 -22.46
N LYS A 595 -18.62 -2.62 -23.78
CA LYS A 595 -17.31 -2.74 -24.46
C LYS A 595 -16.39 -1.53 -24.22
N GLU A 596 -17.00 -0.38 -24.01
CA GLU A 596 -16.37 0.84 -23.53
C GLU A 596 -15.73 0.67 -22.14
N ASP A 597 -16.31 -0.21 -21.31
CA ASP A 597 -15.95 -0.49 -19.92
C ASP A 597 -15.17 -1.81 -19.76
N ALA A 598 -14.75 -2.46 -20.87
CA ALA A 598 -13.97 -3.70 -20.87
C ALA A 598 -12.49 -3.53 -20.44
N ILE A 599 -12.20 -2.51 -19.61
CA ILE A 599 -10.87 -2.20 -19.06
C ILE A 599 -10.98 -2.38 -17.54
N PRO A 600 -10.22 -3.30 -16.92
CA PRO A 600 -10.38 -3.65 -15.51
C PRO A 600 -9.88 -2.60 -14.48
N ASN A 601 -10.12 -1.31 -14.70
CA ASN A 601 -9.58 -0.20 -13.89
C ASN A 601 -10.34 0.07 -12.56
N GLN A 602 -11.40 -0.69 -12.26
CA GLN A 602 -12.16 -0.61 -11.00
C GLN A 602 -13.00 -1.88 -10.77
N ASP A 603 -13.55 -2.06 -9.57
CA ASP A 603 -14.31 -3.27 -9.24
C ASP A 603 -15.69 -3.35 -9.93
N LEU A 604 -16.01 -4.54 -10.44
CA LEU A 604 -17.35 -5.05 -10.75
C LEU A 604 -18.30 -4.89 -9.54
N ILE A 605 -19.25 -3.95 -9.58
CA ILE A 605 -20.39 -3.88 -8.66
C ILE A 605 -21.68 -3.98 -9.48
N LEU A 606 -22.47 -5.04 -9.23
CA LEU A 606 -23.85 -5.18 -9.69
C LEU A 606 -24.79 -5.29 -8.49
N ARG A 607 -25.93 -4.60 -8.52
CA ARG A 607 -27.00 -4.77 -7.52
C ARG A 607 -28.31 -5.17 -8.19
N TYR A 608 -29.09 -6.04 -7.55
CA TYR A 608 -30.41 -6.42 -8.03
C TYR A 608 -31.45 -6.56 -6.91
N ARG A 609 -32.67 -6.06 -7.18
CA ARG A 609 -33.81 -6.09 -6.27
C ARG A 609 -34.77 -7.20 -6.66
N VAL A 610 -35.35 -7.87 -5.67
CA VAL A 610 -36.42 -8.87 -5.86
C VAL A 610 -37.79 -8.23 -5.58
N ALA A 611 -38.80 -8.59 -6.37
CA ALA A 611 -40.09 -7.90 -6.39
C ALA A 611 -40.94 -8.10 -5.12
N ASP A 612 -40.73 -9.19 -4.39
CA ASP A 612 -41.43 -9.49 -3.15
C ASP A 612 -40.46 -9.40 -1.96
N ALA A 613 -40.33 -8.19 -1.41
CA ALA A 613 -39.50 -7.92 -0.24
C ALA A 613 -40.11 -8.45 1.08
N SER A 614 -41.24 -9.16 1.06
CA SER A 614 -41.92 -9.67 2.25
C SER A 614 -41.28 -10.94 2.84
N THR A 615 -40.00 -10.83 3.20
CA THR A 615 -39.28 -11.68 4.18
C THR A 615 -39.64 -13.18 4.16
N GLN A 616 -38.95 -13.93 3.30
CA GLN A 616 -38.98 -15.39 3.36
C GLN A 616 -37.71 -15.91 4.04
N ALA A 617 -37.87 -16.72 5.09
CA ALA A 617 -36.76 -17.33 5.81
C ALA A 617 -36.33 -18.62 5.08
N THR A 618 -35.31 -18.50 4.23
CA THR A 618 -34.90 -19.58 3.32
C THR A 618 -33.86 -20.49 3.97
N VAL A 619 -34.13 -21.79 3.94
CA VAL A 619 -33.17 -22.85 4.30
C VAL A 619 -32.83 -23.63 3.04
N LEU A 620 -31.58 -23.57 2.60
CA LEU A 620 -31.04 -24.40 1.52
C LEU A 620 -30.29 -25.57 2.15
N THR A 621 -30.44 -26.79 1.63
CA THR A 621 -29.74 -27.98 2.14
C THR A 621 -29.02 -28.75 1.05
N GLN A 622 -27.99 -29.50 1.45
CA GLN A 622 -27.19 -30.38 0.62
C GLN A 622 -26.92 -31.68 1.40
N SER A 623 -27.11 -32.82 0.75
CA SER A 623 -26.99 -34.14 1.37
C SER A 623 -25.86 -34.92 0.68
N ALA A 624 -24.70 -35.03 1.33
CA ALA A 624 -23.47 -35.53 0.73
C ALA A 624 -22.85 -36.69 1.51
N GLN A 625 -21.80 -37.31 0.94
CA GLN A 625 -20.99 -38.32 1.65
C GLN A 625 -20.28 -37.75 2.90
N ARG A 626 -20.10 -36.43 2.99
CA ARG A 626 -19.38 -35.72 4.06
C ARG A 626 -20.28 -35.26 5.23
N GLY A 627 -21.56 -35.60 5.19
CA GLY A 627 -22.61 -35.14 6.12
C GLY A 627 -23.75 -34.42 5.41
N GLY A 628 -24.64 -33.83 6.21
CA GLY A 628 -25.64 -32.86 5.73
C GLY A 628 -25.12 -31.44 5.93
N HIS A 629 -25.32 -30.57 4.96
CA HIS A 629 -24.93 -29.16 5.00
C HIS A 629 -26.13 -28.27 4.74
N PHE A 630 -26.18 -27.10 5.37
CA PHE A 630 -27.25 -26.13 5.15
C PHE A 630 -26.74 -24.70 5.15
N ALA A 631 -27.42 -23.85 4.38
CA ALA A 631 -27.35 -22.40 4.48
C ALA A 631 -28.73 -21.90 4.93
N THR A 632 -28.76 -20.92 5.84
CA THR A 632 -29.99 -20.27 6.29
C THR A 632 -29.85 -18.77 6.13
N TYR A 633 -30.88 -18.17 5.54
CA TYR A 633 -31.00 -16.74 5.31
C TYR A 633 -32.29 -16.25 5.96
N LEU A 634 -32.17 -15.46 7.03
CA LEU A 634 -33.31 -14.92 7.78
C LEU A 634 -33.25 -13.40 7.81
N ILE A 635 -34.06 -12.75 6.98
CA ILE A 635 -34.48 -11.37 7.23
C ILE A 635 -35.52 -11.40 8.37
N PRO A 636 -35.48 -10.49 9.36
CA PRO A 636 -36.49 -10.40 10.41
C PRO A 636 -37.67 -9.47 10.02
N ALA A 637 -38.84 -10.04 9.72
CA ALA A 637 -40.07 -9.27 9.54
C ALA A 637 -40.60 -8.79 10.91
N LEU A 638 -40.30 -7.53 11.26
CA LEU A 638 -40.74 -6.90 12.50
C LEU A 638 -41.15 -5.43 12.24
N ASP A 639 -42.42 -5.13 12.48
CA ASP A 639 -42.92 -3.75 12.47
C ASP A 639 -42.33 -2.96 13.64
N TYR A 640 -41.89 -1.73 13.38
CA TYR A 640 -41.21 -0.86 14.34
C TYR A 640 -41.76 0.57 14.33
N GLN A 641 -41.65 1.28 15.46
CA GLN A 641 -42.10 2.67 15.62
C GLN A 641 -40.90 3.59 15.89
N SER A 642 -40.80 4.69 15.15
CA SER A 642 -39.66 5.63 15.17
C SER A 642 -39.48 6.46 16.45
N ASN A 643 -40.23 6.14 17.51
CA ASN A 643 -40.20 6.79 18.82
C ASN A 643 -39.30 6.09 19.87
N GLU A 644 -38.84 4.86 19.62
CA GLU A 644 -37.99 4.10 20.57
C GLU A 644 -36.46 4.31 20.38
N ILE A 645 -36.03 5.26 19.53
CA ILE A 645 -34.62 5.43 19.14
C ILE A 645 -33.72 5.73 20.35
N VAL A 646 -32.75 4.84 20.61
CA VAL A 646 -31.77 4.97 21.68
C VAL A 646 -30.77 6.10 21.38
N PRO A 647 -30.60 7.10 22.27
CA PRO A 647 -29.61 8.15 22.11
C PRO A 647 -28.17 7.61 22.07
N LYS A 648 -27.37 8.03 21.10
CA LYS A 648 -26.04 7.44 20.83
C LYS A 648 -24.91 8.46 20.74
N ASP A 649 -23.72 8.00 21.07
CA ASP A 649 -22.45 8.70 20.84
C ASP A 649 -21.91 8.28 19.46
N VAL A 650 -21.67 9.21 18.54
CA VAL A 650 -21.14 8.90 17.20
C VAL A 650 -19.70 9.42 17.06
N VAL A 651 -18.77 8.53 16.77
CA VAL A 651 -17.34 8.85 16.62
C VAL A 651 -16.96 8.61 15.17
N PHE A 652 -16.95 9.69 14.38
CA PHE A 652 -16.49 9.62 13.00
C PHE A 652 -14.97 9.54 12.98
N LEU A 653 -14.42 8.54 12.29
CA LEU A 653 -12.99 8.34 12.07
C LEU A 653 -12.74 8.42 10.56
N ILE A 654 -12.28 9.58 10.06
CA ILE A 654 -12.12 9.84 8.63
C ILE A 654 -10.65 9.78 8.21
N ASP A 655 -10.38 9.01 7.17
CA ASP A 655 -9.08 8.92 6.53
C ASP A 655 -8.76 10.24 5.80
N THR A 656 -7.62 10.83 6.12
CA THR A 656 -7.07 12.02 5.47
C THR A 656 -5.69 11.74 4.86
N SER A 657 -5.36 10.48 4.60
CA SER A 657 -4.11 10.07 3.95
C SER A 657 -4.03 10.44 2.47
N GLY A 658 -2.84 10.32 1.87
CA GLY A 658 -2.62 10.66 0.46
C GLY A 658 -3.37 9.79 -0.55
N SER A 659 -3.83 8.58 -0.20
CA SER A 659 -4.63 7.73 -1.09
C SER A 659 -6.04 8.27 -1.32
N GLN A 660 -6.60 9.01 -0.35
CA GLN A 660 -7.88 9.71 -0.47
C GLN A 660 -7.84 10.93 -1.41
N SER A 661 -6.69 11.29 -2.00
CA SER A 661 -6.54 12.55 -2.74
C SER A 661 -7.33 12.62 -4.05
N GLY A 662 -7.95 13.78 -4.30
CA GLY A 662 -8.89 13.99 -5.40
C GLY A 662 -10.33 13.67 -5.00
N ALA A 663 -11.05 12.93 -5.83
CA ALA A 663 -12.47 12.63 -5.63
C ALA A 663 -12.82 11.90 -4.31
N PRO A 664 -12.01 10.96 -3.77
CA PRO A 664 -12.39 10.24 -2.55
C PRO A 664 -12.54 11.16 -1.33
N ILE A 665 -11.62 12.10 -1.08
CA ILE A 665 -11.76 13.04 0.03
C ILE A 665 -12.93 14.02 -0.17
N GLU A 666 -13.27 14.38 -1.41
CA GLU A 666 -14.47 15.19 -1.70
C GLU A 666 -15.77 14.41 -1.36
N GLN A 667 -15.81 13.12 -1.68
CA GLN A 667 -16.91 12.20 -1.35
C GLN A 667 -17.00 11.92 0.16
N SER A 668 -15.88 11.59 0.81
CA SER A 668 -15.78 11.44 2.27
C SER A 668 -16.21 12.71 3.01
N GLN A 669 -15.85 13.89 2.50
CA GLN A 669 -16.35 15.16 3.05
C GLN A 669 -17.87 15.32 2.87
N GLU A 670 -18.44 15.00 1.71
CA GLU A 670 -19.89 15.15 1.49
C GLU A 670 -20.69 14.16 2.33
N LEU A 671 -20.29 12.89 2.36
CA LEU A 671 -20.89 11.88 3.24
C LEU A 671 -20.82 12.32 4.71
N MET A 672 -19.70 12.90 5.15
CA MET A 672 -19.58 13.50 6.48
C MET A 672 -20.54 14.69 6.71
N ARG A 673 -20.86 15.51 5.70
CA ARG A 673 -21.88 16.57 5.84
C ARG A 673 -23.26 15.97 6.02
N GLN A 674 -23.60 14.94 5.25
CA GLN A 674 -24.89 14.24 5.36
C GLN A 674 -25.02 13.54 6.72
N PHE A 675 -23.96 12.85 7.17
CA PHE A 675 -23.88 12.29 8.52
C PHE A 675 -24.10 13.35 9.62
N ILE A 676 -23.37 14.47 9.60
CA ILE A 676 -23.53 15.54 10.62
C ILE A 676 -24.95 16.13 10.64
N ASN A 677 -25.64 16.15 9.50
CA ASN A 677 -27.00 16.67 9.38
C ASN A 677 -28.09 15.67 9.81
N GLY A 678 -27.89 14.36 9.59
CA GLY A 678 -28.87 13.30 9.92
C GLY A 678 -28.86 12.80 11.37
N LEU A 679 -27.91 13.24 12.21
CA LEU A 679 -27.89 12.93 13.64
C LEU A 679 -29.17 13.41 14.36
N ASN A 680 -29.70 12.60 15.28
CA ASN A 680 -30.89 12.96 16.06
C ASN A 680 -30.59 14.05 17.12
N PRO A 681 -31.61 14.78 17.62
CA PRO A 681 -31.40 15.84 18.61
C PRO A 681 -30.71 15.39 19.92
N ASN A 682 -30.89 14.14 20.33
CA ASN A 682 -30.34 13.57 21.58
C ASN A 682 -28.99 12.84 21.38
N ASP A 683 -28.49 12.79 20.14
CA ASP A 683 -27.19 12.23 19.83
C ASP A 683 -26.06 13.20 20.23
N SER A 684 -24.88 12.64 20.46
CA SER A 684 -23.63 13.40 20.63
C SER A 684 -22.60 12.86 19.66
N PHE A 685 -21.66 13.69 19.20
CA PHE A 685 -20.69 13.26 18.20
C PHE A 685 -19.32 13.93 18.33
N THR A 686 -18.28 13.26 17.82
CA THR A 686 -16.97 13.87 17.55
C THR A 686 -16.45 13.41 16.19
N ILE A 687 -15.46 14.14 15.67
CA ILE A 687 -14.74 13.79 14.44
C ILE A 687 -13.28 13.61 14.83
N ILE A 688 -12.69 12.53 14.36
CA ILE A 688 -11.28 12.18 14.44
C ILE A 688 -10.82 11.99 13.00
N ASP A 689 -9.72 12.63 12.60
CA ASP A 689 -9.12 12.45 11.28
C ASP A 689 -7.70 11.89 11.42
N PHE A 690 -7.29 11.03 10.48
CA PHE A 690 -6.01 10.33 10.56
C PHE A 690 -5.27 10.26 9.22
N SER A 691 -3.96 10.50 9.29
CA SER A 691 -3.01 10.18 8.21
C SER A 691 -1.73 9.59 8.79
N ASN A 692 -0.61 10.33 8.79
CA ASN A 692 0.58 10.02 9.60
C ASN A 692 0.35 10.26 11.11
N ARG A 693 -0.60 11.16 11.42
CA ARG A 693 -0.95 11.65 12.77
C ARG A 693 -2.46 11.64 12.91
N THR A 694 -2.95 11.65 14.14
CA THR A 694 -4.39 11.74 14.44
C THR A 694 -4.72 13.11 15.02
N THR A 695 -5.74 13.76 14.46
CA THR A 695 -6.33 15.01 14.97
C THR A 695 -7.80 14.82 15.27
N GLN A 696 -8.40 15.72 16.07
CA GLN A 696 -9.80 15.58 16.50
C GLN A 696 -10.49 16.93 16.71
N LEU A 697 -11.77 16.98 16.37
CA LEU A 697 -12.69 18.08 16.65
C LEU A 697 -12.86 18.31 18.16
N SER A 698 -12.85 17.23 18.95
CA SER A 698 -13.07 17.29 20.41
C SER A 698 -12.70 15.97 21.11
N PRO A 699 -12.10 16.01 22.32
CA PRO A 699 -11.70 14.83 23.08
C PRO A 699 -12.86 14.06 23.73
N LYS A 700 -14.11 14.54 23.60
CA LYS A 700 -15.34 13.88 24.04
C LYS A 700 -16.48 14.24 23.08
N PRO A 701 -17.44 13.34 22.80
CA PRO A 701 -18.59 13.64 21.95
C PRO A 701 -19.37 14.89 22.41
N LEU A 702 -19.62 15.82 21.49
CA LEU A 702 -20.37 17.05 21.69
C LEU A 702 -21.86 16.81 21.40
N ALA A 703 -22.76 17.31 22.24
CA ALA A 703 -24.20 17.24 21.97
C ALA A 703 -24.57 17.91 20.63
N ASN A 704 -25.56 17.34 19.91
CA ASN A 704 -25.98 17.72 18.57
C ASN A 704 -26.74 19.08 18.49
N THR A 705 -26.09 20.15 18.93
CA THR A 705 -26.60 21.53 18.85
C THR A 705 -26.31 22.14 17.48
N PRO A 706 -27.12 23.11 16.99
CA PRO A 706 -26.81 23.86 15.77
C PRO A 706 -25.44 24.60 15.82
N ALA A 707 -24.97 24.96 17.01
CA ALA A 707 -23.64 25.55 17.19
C ALA A 707 -22.53 24.51 16.96
N ASN A 708 -22.67 23.29 17.48
CA ASN A 708 -21.69 22.23 17.30
C ASN A 708 -21.70 21.65 15.88
N ARG A 709 -22.87 21.50 15.23
CA ARG A 709 -22.94 21.14 13.80
C ARG A 709 -22.18 22.14 12.93
N ARG A 710 -22.33 23.46 13.16
CA ARG A 710 -21.55 24.47 12.43
C ARG A 710 -20.04 24.34 12.64
N LYS A 711 -19.56 24.04 13.86
CA LYS A 711 -18.14 23.74 14.12
C LYS A 711 -17.68 22.50 13.35
N ALA A 712 -18.50 21.46 13.31
CA ALA A 712 -18.20 20.19 12.67
C ALA A 712 -18.14 20.29 11.14
N ILE A 713 -19.12 20.92 10.49
CA ILE A 713 -19.08 21.22 9.05
C ILE A 713 -17.87 22.10 8.73
N ALA A 714 -17.54 23.06 9.59
CA ALA A 714 -16.32 23.87 9.45
C ALA A 714 -15.01 23.13 9.78
N TYR A 715 -15.06 21.90 10.32
CA TYR A 715 -13.91 21.00 10.47
C TYR A 715 -13.76 20.15 9.20
N VAL A 716 -14.85 19.50 8.76
CA VAL A 716 -14.92 18.71 7.52
C VAL A 716 -14.45 19.50 6.30
N ASN A 717 -14.90 20.75 6.15
CA ASN A 717 -14.50 21.63 5.05
C ASN A 717 -13.02 22.09 5.08
N ARG A 718 -12.23 21.68 6.08
CA ARG A 718 -10.76 21.91 6.17
C ARG A 718 -9.94 20.64 5.98
N LEU A 719 -10.57 19.47 5.92
CA LEU A 719 -9.86 18.20 5.73
C LEU A 719 -9.24 18.15 4.33
N SER A 720 -7.97 17.74 4.25
CA SER A 720 -7.25 17.57 3.00
C SER A 720 -6.44 16.28 3.03
N ALA A 721 -6.41 15.57 1.91
CA ALA A 721 -5.74 14.29 1.78
C ALA A 721 -4.21 14.48 1.65
N ASN A 722 -3.45 14.14 2.70
CA ASN A 722 -1.99 14.23 2.73
C ASN A 722 -1.37 13.22 3.72
N GLY A 723 -0.08 12.91 3.58
CA GLY A 723 0.59 11.92 4.43
C GLY A 723 0.34 10.46 4.01
N GLY A 724 0.68 9.52 4.91
CA GLY A 724 0.41 8.08 4.80
C GLY A 724 -0.85 7.65 5.55
N THR A 725 -1.12 6.34 5.59
CA THR A 725 -2.43 5.78 5.97
C THR A 725 -2.34 4.96 7.27
N GLU A 726 -1.95 5.61 8.37
CA GLU A 726 -1.74 4.94 9.67
C GLU A 726 -3.06 4.75 10.45
N LEU A 727 -3.98 3.93 9.91
CA LEU A 727 -5.28 3.63 10.57
C LEU A 727 -5.13 3.15 12.02
N MET A 728 -4.01 2.49 12.36
CA MET A 728 -3.74 2.06 13.74
C MET A 728 -3.84 3.23 14.74
N ASN A 729 -3.29 4.41 14.42
CA ASN A 729 -3.34 5.60 15.28
C ASN A 729 -4.78 6.07 15.52
N GLY A 730 -5.63 5.99 14.49
CA GLY A 730 -7.06 6.27 14.58
C GLY A 730 -7.80 5.26 15.45
N ILE A 731 -7.48 3.98 15.30
CA ILE A 731 -8.07 2.87 16.07
C ILE A 731 -7.64 2.90 17.55
N ASP A 732 -6.37 3.18 17.86
CA ASP A 732 -5.91 3.45 19.23
C ASP A 732 -6.71 4.60 19.86
N THR A 733 -6.76 5.75 19.17
CA THR A 733 -7.49 6.94 19.65
C THR A 733 -8.96 6.64 19.94
N VAL A 734 -9.62 5.82 19.10
CA VAL A 734 -11.01 5.38 19.29
C VAL A 734 -11.17 4.38 20.43
N LEU A 735 -10.26 3.41 20.54
CA LEU A 735 -10.32 2.37 21.56
C LEU A 735 -10.02 2.92 22.96
N ASP A 736 -9.23 3.97 23.10
CA ASP A 736 -8.92 4.62 24.38
C ASP A 736 -10.11 5.34 25.03
N PHE A 737 -11.16 5.69 24.27
CA PHE A 737 -12.35 6.35 24.84
C PHE A 737 -12.93 5.54 26.03
N PRO A 738 -13.41 6.22 27.10
CA PRO A 738 -14.12 5.54 28.19
C PRO A 738 -15.38 4.85 27.65
N ALA A 739 -15.82 3.76 28.28
CA ALA A 739 -17.03 3.04 27.88
C ALA A 739 -18.25 3.99 27.74
N ALA A 740 -19.18 3.65 26.85
CA ALA A 740 -20.40 4.43 26.66
C ALA A 740 -21.20 4.53 27.97
N PRO A 741 -21.83 5.68 28.29
CA PRO A 741 -22.70 5.79 29.47
C PRO A 741 -23.83 4.77 29.42
N ALA A 742 -24.22 4.22 30.57
CA ALA A 742 -25.32 3.26 30.65
C ALA A 742 -26.60 3.81 29.99
N GLY A 743 -27.20 3.03 29.09
CA GLY A 743 -28.35 3.45 28.28
C GLY A 743 -28.01 4.23 26.99
N ARG A 744 -26.73 4.37 26.63
CA ARG A 744 -26.29 4.90 25.32
C ARG A 744 -25.43 3.87 24.59
N LEU A 745 -25.60 3.78 23.27
CA LEU A 745 -24.70 3.04 22.38
C LEU A 745 -23.61 3.98 21.85
N ARG A 746 -22.44 3.43 21.46
CA ARG A 746 -21.44 4.18 20.69
C ARG A 746 -21.28 3.61 19.29
N SER A 747 -21.51 4.43 18.28
CA SER A 747 -21.27 4.10 16.87
C SER A 747 -19.97 4.74 16.41
N ILE A 748 -18.96 3.94 16.14
CA ILE A 748 -17.72 4.37 15.48
C ILE A 748 -17.95 4.23 13.98
N VAL A 749 -17.65 5.26 13.20
CA VAL A 749 -17.91 5.30 11.76
C VAL A 749 -16.60 5.60 11.05
N LEU A 750 -15.96 4.56 10.52
CA LEU A 750 -14.72 4.66 9.74
C LEU A 750 -15.06 5.02 8.29
N LEU A 751 -14.40 6.02 7.71
CA LEU A 751 -14.42 6.33 6.27
C LEU A 751 -12.98 6.21 5.73
N THR A 752 -12.74 5.37 4.72
CA THR A 752 -11.40 5.11 4.16
C THR A 752 -11.50 4.43 2.78
N ASP A 753 -10.45 4.46 1.96
CA ASP A 753 -10.30 3.50 0.85
C ASP A 753 -9.80 2.13 1.33
N GLY A 754 -9.35 2.04 2.58
CA GLY A 754 -8.87 0.83 3.22
C GLY A 754 -7.53 0.30 2.67
N LEU A 755 -6.79 1.09 1.88
CA LEU A 755 -5.52 0.71 1.23
C LEU A 755 -4.37 0.62 2.24
N ILE A 756 -4.52 -0.25 3.22
CA ILE A 756 -3.69 -0.41 4.42
C ILE A 756 -3.09 -1.82 4.42
N GLY A 757 -1.80 -1.90 4.76
CA GLY A 757 -1.02 -3.14 4.73
C GLY A 757 -0.93 -3.88 6.06
N ASN A 758 -1.25 -3.22 7.18
CA ASN A 758 -1.16 -3.77 8.55
C ASN A 758 -2.49 -4.40 9.02
N ASP A 759 -3.24 -4.98 8.08
CA ASP A 759 -4.59 -5.51 8.26
C ASP A 759 -4.69 -6.52 9.42
N GLU A 760 -3.88 -7.59 9.43
CA GLU A 760 -3.90 -8.61 10.50
C GLU A 760 -3.72 -8.00 11.91
N GLN A 761 -2.96 -6.91 12.05
CA GLN A 761 -2.65 -6.28 13.35
C GLN A 761 -3.83 -5.44 13.87
N ILE A 762 -4.46 -4.65 12.99
CA ILE A 762 -5.61 -3.81 13.33
C ILE A 762 -6.82 -4.69 13.70
N ILE A 763 -7.02 -5.78 12.93
CA ILE A 763 -8.04 -6.80 13.18
C ILE A 763 -7.81 -7.46 14.55
N ALA A 764 -6.58 -7.90 14.86
CA ALA A 764 -6.22 -8.49 16.16
C ALA A 764 -6.50 -7.54 17.34
N LYS A 765 -6.14 -6.26 17.20
CA LYS A 765 -6.32 -5.24 18.23
C LYS A 765 -7.80 -4.98 18.53
N ILE A 766 -8.62 -4.78 17.51
CA ILE A 766 -10.07 -4.55 17.68
C ILE A 766 -10.75 -5.77 18.30
N GLN A 767 -10.41 -6.98 17.85
CA GLN A 767 -10.95 -8.22 18.41
C GLN A 767 -10.63 -8.41 19.92
N LYS A 768 -9.52 -7.83 20.39
CA LYS A 768 -9.03 -7.92 21.77
C LYS A 768 -9.50 -6.77 22.67
N GLU A 769 -9.58 -5.54 22.13
CA GLU A 769 -9.68 -4.31 22.92
C GLU A 769 -10.99 -3.52 22.70
N LEU A 770 -11.86 -3.92 21.76
CA LEU A 770 -13.15 -3.25 21.53
C LEU A 770 -14.12 -3.45 22.72
N LYS A 771 -14.29 -2.38 23.48
CA LYS A 771 -15.15 -2.32 24.68
C LYS A 771 -16.62 -2.64 24.36
N PRO A 772 -17.33 -3.43 25.20
CA PRO A 772 -18.77 -3.68 25.03
C PRO A 772 -19.60 -2.38 24.95
N GLY A 773 -20.65 -2.39 24.13
CA GLY A 773 -21.49 -1.21 23.86
C GLY A 773 -20.98 -0.31 22.73
N ASN A 774 -19.74 -0.47 22.29
CA ASN A 774 -19.27 0.09 21.02
C ASN A 774 -19.76 -0.78 19.84
N ARG A 775 -20.05 -0.14 18.71
CA ARG A 775 -20.28 -0.72 17.39
C ARG A 775 -19.36 -0.01 16.40
N LEU A 776 -18.72 -0.73 15.48
CA LEU A 776 -17.88 -0.16 14.42
C LEU A 776 -18.53 -0.44 13.06
N TYR A 777 -18.75 0.64 12.32
CA TYR A 777 -19.28 0.68 10.95
C TYR A 777 -18.15 1.18 10.03
N SER A 778 -18.09 0.70 8.78
CA SER A 778 -16.97 1.02 7.88
C SER A 778 -17.44 1.34 6.46
N PHE A 779 -17.05 2.51 5.97
CA PHE A 779 -17.38 3.03 4.65
C PHE A 779 -16.15 3.00 3.76
N GLY A 780 -16.21 2.20 2.71
CA GLY A 780 -15.25 2.24 1.60
C GLY A 780 -15.58 3.40 0.67
N VAL A 781 -14.65 4.34 0.48
CA VAL A 781 -14.87 5.49 -0.40
C VAL A 781 -13.96 5.38 -1.62
N GLY A 782 -14.56 5.24 -2.79
CA GLY A 782 -13.86 5.06 -4.07
C GLY A 782 -13.92 3.63 -4.63
N THR A 783 -13.39 3.49 -5.84
CA THR A 783 -13.71 2.41 -6.80
C THR A 783 -12.91 1.11 -6.66
N SER A 784 -11.85 1.12 -5.85
CA SER A 784 -10.94 -0.02 -5.63
C SER A 784 -10.65 -0.21 -4.13
N SER A 785 -11.65 0.03 -3.30
CA SER A 785 -11.55 0.03 -1.84
C SER A 785 -11.25 -1.38 -1.30
N ASN A 786 -10.53 -1.47 -0.17
CA ASN A 786 -10.18 -2.75 0.45
C ASN A 786 -11.38 -3.42 1.16
N ARG A 787 -12.29 -3.98 0.35
CA ARG A 787 -13.52 -4.64 0.79
C ARG A 787 -13.28 -5.65 1.91
N PHE A 788 -12.20 -6.44 1.87
CA PHE A 788 -11.81 -7.34 2.96
C PHE A 788 -11.69 -6.61 4.31
N LEU A 789 -10.80 -5.62 4.39
CA LEU A 789 -10.55 -4.92 5.65
C LEU A 789 -11.82 -4.20 6.13
N ILE A 790 -12.53 -3.52 5.22
CA ILE A 790 -13.75 -2.77 5.51
C ILE A 790 -14.85 -3.69 6.06
N ASN A 791 -15.13 -4.82 5.40
CA ASN A 791 -16.06 -5.86 5.86
C ASN A 791 -15.64 -6.43 7.23
N ARG A 792 -14.35 -6.79 7.37
CA ARG A 792 -13.80 -7.47 8.54
C ARG A 792 -13.80 -6.59 9.80
N LEU A 793 -13.54 -5.29 9.64
CA LEU A 793 -13.62 -4.30 10.71
C LEU A 793 -15.06 -4.11 11.19
N ALA A 794 -16.03 -4.01 10.28
CA ALA A 794 -17.45 -3.92 10.63
C ALA A 794 -17.98 -5.18 11.31
N GLU A 795 -17.62 -6.37 10.81
CA GLU A 795 -18.04 -7.67 11.38
C GLU A 795 -17.55 -7.83 12.83
N LEU A 796 -16.26 -7.58 13.10
CA LEU A 796 -15.73 -7.55 14.46
C LEU A 796 -16.37 -6.43 15.31
N GLY A 797 -16.69 -5.31 14.67
CA GLY A 797 -17.46 -4.21 15.22
C GLY A 797 -18.91 -4.52 15.56
N ARG A 798 -19.48 -5.62 15.04
CA ARG A 798 -20.93 -5.88 14.94
C ARG A 798 -21.73 -4.75 14.28
N GLY A 799 -21.11 -3.99 13.38
CA GLY A 799 -21.78 -3.03 12.53
C GLY A 799 -21.82 -3.50 11.08
N THR A 800 -22.17 -2.60 10.18
CA THR A 800 -22.29 -2.81 8.73
C THR A 800 -21.13 -2.16 7.97
N ALA A 801 -20.91 -2.64 6.74
CA ALA A 801 -19.82 -2.22 5.86
C ALA A 801 -20.37 -1.89 4.48
N GLU A 802 -20.33 -0.62 4.10
CA GLU A 802 -20.91 -0.10 2.85
C GLU A 802 -19.82 0.49 1.95
N ILE A 803 -20.05 0.54 0.64
CA ILE A 803 -19.10 1.13 -0.34
C ILE A 803 -19.81 2.26 -1.08
N LEU A 804 -19.27 3.48 -0.98
CA LEU A 804 -19.70 4.65 -1.74
C LEU A 804 -18.89 4.71 -3.06
N ALA A 805 -19.49 4.24 -4.16
CA ALA A 805 -18.91 4.41 -5.49
C ALA A 805 -19.15 5.84 -6.04
N PRO A 806 -18.34 6.33 -7.00
CA PRO A 806 -18.33 7.76 -7.36
C PRO A 806 -19.61 8.35 -7.94
N ASN A 807 -20.51 7.49 -8.44
CA ASN A 807 -21.78 7.89 -9.05
C ASN A 807 -22.96 7.85 -8.07
N GLU A 808 -22.75 7.39 -6.83
CA GLU A 808 -23.80 7.19 -5.84
C GLU A 808 -24.08 8.44 -5.01
N SER A 809 -25.32 8.58 -4.54
CA SER A 809 -25.71 9.72 -3.71
C SER A 809 -25.31 9.50 -2.26
N ALA A 810 -24.36 10.30 -1.78
CA ALA A 810 -23.99 10.35 -0.36
C ALA A 810 -25.16 10.73 0.57
N GLU A 811 -26.23 11.35 0.04
CA GLU A 811 -27.48 11.62 0.78
C GLU A 811 -28.31 10.33 0.96
N GLU A 812 -28.37 9.46 -0.05
CA GLU A 812 -29.11 8.19 -0.02
C GLU A 812 -28.40 7.17 0.87
N VAL A 813 -27.08 7.02 0.71
CA VAL A 813 -26.17 6.24 1.57
C VAL A 813 -26.29 6.68 3.04
N ALA A 814 -26.23 7.99 3.34
CA ALA A 814 -26.40 8.47 4.71
C ALA A 814 -27.82 8.22 5.26
N ALA A 815 -28.86 8.35 4.44
CA ALA A 815 -30.24 8.08 4.85
C ALA A 815 -30.50 6.59 5.11
N GLU A 816 -29.80 5.69 4.41
CA GLU A 816 -29.81 4.26 4.69
C GLU A 816 -29.03 3.92 5.96
N PHE A 817 -27.78 4.40 6.10
CA PHE A 817 -26.99 4.22 7.30
C PHE A 817 -27.74 4.67 8.58
N PHE A 818 -28.45 5.80 8.54
CA PHE A 818 -29.31 6.21 9.65
C PHE A 818 -30.57 5.36 9.81
N ARG A 819 -31.05 4.66 8.78
CA ARG A 819 -32.08 3.63 8.91
C ARG A 819 -31.55 2.37 9.59
N GLU A 820 -30.28 2.04 9.43
CA GLU A 820 -29.63 0.95 10.17
C GLU A 820 -29.36 1.33 11.63
N ILE A 821 -28.54 2.35 11.89
CA ILE A 821 -28.00 2.60 13.25
C ILE A 821 -29.01 3.17 14.25
N ASN A 822 -30.18 3.61 13.79
CA ASN A 822 -31.29 3.96 14.67
C ASN A 822 -32.18 2.74 15.02
N ASN A 823 -32.13 1.67 14.20
CA ASN A 823 -33.10 0.59 14.21
C ASN A 823 -32.42 -0.81 14.17
N PRO A 824 -31.67 -1.21 15.22
CA PRO A 824 -31.26 -2.60 15.40
C PRO A 824 -32.51 -3.48 15.61
N VAL A 825 -32.86 -4.27 14.61
CA VAL A 825 -34.11 -5.04 14.56
C VAL A 825 -34.06 -6.25 15.50
N LEU A 826 -32.88 -6.87 15.64
CA LEU A 826 -32.69 -8.02 16.54
C LEU A 826 -31.27 -8.05 17.10
N THR A 827 -31.14 -8.10 18.42
CA THR A 827 -29.86 -8.08 19.16
C THR A 827 -29.69 -9.31 20.04
N ASN A 828 -28.46 -9.58 20.48
CA ASN A 828 -28.13 -10.73 21.34
C ASN A 828 -28.66 -12.06 20.77
N ILE A 829 -28.30 -12.34 19.52
CA ILE A 829 -28.84 -13.50 18.79
C ILE A 829 -28.16 -14.79 19.26
N GLU A 830 -28.99 -15.74 19.69
CA GLU A 830 -28.63 -17.11 20.04
C GLU A 830 -29.17 -18.05 18.97
N VAL A 831 -28.31 -18.96 18.49
CA VAL A 831 -28.65 -19.98 17.49
C VAL A 831 -28.46 -21.35 18.10
N SER A 832 -29.45 -22.22 17.99
CA SER A 832 -29.42 -23.57 18.58
C SER A 832 -30.09 -24.61 17.69
N TRP A 833 -29.64 -25.86 17.79
CA TRP A 833 -30.21 -27.00 17.06
C TRP A 833 -31.17 -27.79 17.95
N ILE A 834 -32.35 -28.12 17.41
CA ILE A 834 -33.37 -28.95 18.06
C ILE A 834 -33.60 -30.18 17.19
N GLY A 835 -33.03 -31.31 17.60
CA GLY A 835 -33.14 -32.59 16.89
C GLY A 835 -32.34 -33.68 17.59
N SER A 836 -32.42 -34.90 17.06
CA SER A 836 -31.65 -36.05 17.54
C SER A 836 -30.24 -36.10 16.94
N GLY A 837 -29.44 -37.07 17.39
CA GLY A 837 -28.08 -37.31 16.90
C GLY A 837 -27.05 -36.35 17.50
N LYS A 838 -25.96 -36.11 16.76
CA LYS A 838 -24.91 -35.15 17.12
C LYS A 838 -25.37 -33.71 16.97
N GLU A 839 -24.73 -32.79 17.68
CA GLU A 839 -24.92 -31.35 17.51
C GLU A 839 -24.56 -30.88 16.08
N ALA A 840 -25.11 -29.74 15.67
CA ALA A 840 -24.82 -29.12 14.38
C ALA A 840 -23.69 -28.10 14.52
N GLU A 841 -22.66 -28.21 13.66
CA GLU A 841 -21.57 -27.24 13.58
C GLU A 841 -22.05 -26.01 12.79
N ILE A 842 -22.39 -24.90 13.45
CA ILE A 842 -23.00 -23.71 12.84
C ILE A 842 -22.07 -22.50 12.95
N TYR A 843 -21.91 -21.76 11.85
CA TYR A 843 -21.07 -20.57 11.74
C TYR A 843 -21.88 -19.35 11.23
N PRO A 844 -21.56 -18.12 11.69
CA PRO A 844 -20.54 -17.78 12.69
C PRO A 844 -20.91 -18.26 14.11
N LEU A 845 -19.90 -18.60 14.93
CA LEU A 845 -20.12 -19.11 16.32
C LEU A 845 -20.78 -18.08 17.25
N LYS A 846 -20.71 -16.80 16.90
CA LYS A 846 -21.43 -15.70 17.53
C LYS A 846 -22.16 -14.97 16.41
N ALA A 847 -23.49 -15.01 16.43
CA ALA A 847 -24.28 -14.24 15.48
C ALA A 847 -24.06 -12.73 15.69
N PRO A 848 -24.02 -11.92 14.61
CA PRO A 848 -24.05 -10.47 14.72
C PRO A 848 -25.41 -10.01 15.28
N ASP A 849 -25.51 -8.73 15.66
CA ASP A 849 -26.82 -8.08 15.75
C ASP A 849 -27.33 -7.79 14.32
N LEU A 850 -28.65 -7.79 14.10
CA LEU A 850 -29.27 -7.49 12.82
C LEU A 850 -29.83 -6.07 12.79
N PHE A 851 -29.52 -5.36 11.72
CA PHE A 851 -30.08 -4.06 11.39
C PHE A 851 -31.25 -4.20 10.40
N ALA A 852 -31.98 -3.10 10.17
CA ALA A 852 -33.06 -3.09 9.19
C ALA A 852 -32.54 -3.48 7.80
N ASN A 853 -33.32 -4.25 7.04
CA ASN A 853 -32.99 -4.77 5.71
C ASN A 853 -31.75 -5.70 5.61
N GLN A 854 -31.15 -6.15 6.72
CA GLN A 854 -30.01 -7.09 6.69
C GLN A 854 -30.44 -8.54 7.04
N PRO A 855 -30.03 -9.59 6.29
CA PRO A 855 -30.31 -10.97 6.63
C PRO A 855 -29.28 -11.55 7.61
N LEU A 856 -29.73 -12.38 8.54
CA LEU A 856 -28.87 -13.32 9.23
C LEU A 856 -28.49 -14.44 8.27
N VAL A 857 -27.19 -14.53 7.96
CA VAL A 857 -26.58 -15.62 7.18
C VAL A 857 -25.96 -16.63 8.15
N LEU A 858 -26.38 -17.90 8.06
CA LEU A 858 -25.83 -19.00 8.87
C LEU A 858 -25.47 -20.17 7.96
N PHE A 859 -24.26 -20.71 8.13
CA PHE A 859 -23.85 -21.96 7.47
C PHE A 859 -23.71 -23.06 8.51
N GLY A 860 -24.37 -24.20 8.31
CA GLY A 860 -24.40 -25.30 9.25
C GLY A 860 -24.06 -26.67 8.66
N ARG A 861 -23.54 -27.56 9.50
CA ARG A 861 -23.25 -28.96 9.15
C ARG A 861 -23.76 -29.91 10.22
N LYS A 862 -24.38 -31.01 9.78
CA LYS A 862 -24.88 -32.11 10.59
C LYS A 862 -24.19 -33.40 10.16
N GLN A 863 -23.21 -33.89 10.94
CA GLN A 863 -22.33 -34.99 10.52
C GLN A 863 -23.09 -36.28 10.18
N ASP A 864 -24.16 -36.58 10.94
CA ASP A 864 -24.98 -37.80 10.80
C ASP A 864 -26.18 -37.64 9.84
N ARG A 865 -26.31 -36.48 9.17
CA ARG A 865 -27.43 -36.14 8.26
C ARG A 865 -28.82 -36.16 8.91
N SER A 866 -28.97 -36.24 10.23
CA SER A 866 -30.33 -36.32 10.82
C SER A 866 -31.08 -34.99 10.70
N ASN A 867 -32.32 -35.05 10.23
CA ASN A 867 -33.21 -33.89 10.14
C ASN A 867 -33.46 -33.27 11.53
N GLY A 868 -33.83 -31.99 11.56
CA GLY A 868 -34.10 -31.27 12.80
C GLY A 868 -34.63 -29.87 12.56
N LYS A 869 -34.50 -29.01 13.57
CA LYS A 869 -34.96 -27.62 13.51
C LYS A 869 -33.88 -26.68 14.03
N LEU A 870 -33.70 -25.57 13.33
CA LEU A 870 -32.85 -24.47 13.75
C LEU A 870 -33.72 -23.47 14.52
N ARG A 871 -33.40 -23.25 15.80
CA ARG A 871 -33.97 -22.17 16.62
C ARG A 871 -33.02 -20.98 16.56
N ILE A 872 -33.59 -19.81 16.23
CA ILE A 872 -32.92 -18.51 16.26
C ILE A 872 -33.72 -17.64 17.22
N SER A 873 -33.11 -17.15 18.28
CA SER A 873 -33.75 -16.33 19.31
C SER A 873 -32.93 -15.09 19.64
N GLY A 874 -33.57 -14.03 20.14
CA GLY A 874 -32.88 -12.79 20.52
C GLY A 874 -33.82 -11.76 21.13
N ILE A 875 -33.35 -10.50 21.20
CA ILE A 875 -34.08 -9.36 21.76
C ILE A 875 -34.30 -8.32 20.65
N ALA A 876 -35.56 -8.13 20.28
CA ALA A 876 -36.01 -7.12 19.33
C ALA A 876 -36.17 -5.75 20.00
N ALA A 877 -36.44 -4.72 19.18
CA ALA A 877 -36.82 -3.39 19.64
C ALA A 877 -37.95 -3.41 20.70
N GLY A 878 -37.91 -2.44 21.62
CA GLY A 878 -38.75 -2.40 22.82
C GLY A 878 -38.44 -3.51 23.84
N GLY A 879 -37.33 -4.24 23.70
CA GLY A 879 -36.92 -5.33 24.61
C GLY A 879 -37.73 -6.62 24.47
N LYS A 880 -38.51 -6.76 23.40
CA LYS A 880 -39.39 -7.92 23.16
C LYS A 880 -38.54 -9.14 22.79
N ARG A 881 -38.84 -10.31 23.38
CA ARG A 881 -38.17 -11.56 22.98
C ARG A 881 -38.66 -12.02 21.61
N TYR A 882 -37.73 -12.37 20.74
CA TYR A 882 -37.97 -12.93 19.42
C TYR A 882 -37.54 -14.41 19.41
N GLU A 883 -38.33 -15.26 18.76
CA GLU A 883 -37.95 -16.65 18.44
C GLU A 883 -38.48 -17.03 17.05
N LYS A 884 -37.61 -17.58 16.21
CA LYS A 884 -37.94 -18.19 14.93
C LYS A 884 -37.43 -19.63 14.94
N ILE A 885 -38.29 -20.57 14.53
CA ILE A 885 -37.91 -21.97 14.32
C ILE A 885 -38.04 -22.29 12.83
N LEU A 886 -36.98 -22.84 12.24
CA LEU A 886 -36.92 -23.24 10.83
C LEU A 886 -36.65 -24.75 10.75
N ASN A 887 -37.34 -25.47 9.87
CA ASN A 887 -37.09 -26.90 9.68
C ASN A 887 -35.89 -27.10 8.74
N VAL A 888 -34.99 -28.02 9.07
CA VAL A 888 -33.81 -28.35 8.26
C VAL A 888 -33.88 -29.84 7.91
N ASN A 889 -33.94 -30.14 6.61
CA ASN A 889 -34.18 -31.48 6.09
C ASN A 889 -33.14 -31.83 5.01
N PHE A 890 -32.54 -33.03 5.11
CA PHE A 890 -31.49 -33.57 4.24
C PHE A 890 -31.94 -34.80 3.42
N ASP A 891 -33.24 -35.06 3.33
CA ASP A 891 -33.83 -36.18 2.58
C ASP A 891 -33.69 -35.97 1.06
N GLN A 892 -33.63 -34.71 0.61
CA GLN A 892 -33.38 -34.37 -0.79
C GLN A 892 -31.89 -34.51 -1.13
N VAL A 893 -31.60 -35.29 -2.18
CA VAL A 893 -30.23 -35.51 -2.70
C VAL A 893 -29.79 -34.36 -3.61
N SER A 894 -30.74 -33.62 -4.19
CA SER A 894 -30.52 -32.47 -5.06
C SER A 894 -30.25 -31.18 -4.26
N GLY A 895 -29.00 -30.98 -3.83
CA GLY A 895 -28.55 -29.71 -3.24
C GLY A 895 -27.49 -29.03 -4.10
N ASN A 896 -27.47 -27.68 -4.09
CA ASN A 896 -26.40 -26.92 -4.75
C ASN A 896 -25.05 -27.29 -4.11
N GLY A 897 -24.10 -27.76 -4.94
CA GLY A 897 -22.78 -28.23 -4.48
C GLY A 897 -22.00 -27.21 -3.66
N ALA A 898 -22.32 -25.92 -3.85
CA ALA A 898 -21.80 -24.75 -3.15
C ALA A 898 -21.89 -24.79 -1.62
N ILE A 899 -22.95 -25.37 -1.04
CA ILE A 899 -23.29 -25.15 0.38
C ILE A 899 -22.23 -25.75 1.32
N ALA A 900 -21.71 -26.93 0.98
CA ALA A 900 -20.60 -27.58 1.67
C ALA A 900 -19.32 -26.73 1.63
N GLN A 901 -19.01 -26.10 0.49
CA GLN A 901 -17.85 -25.22 0.34
C GLN A 901 -18.02 -23.91 1.12
N LEU A 902 -19.21 -23.31 1.13
CA LEU A 902 -19.50 -22.11 1.94
C LEU A 902 -19.38 -22.39 3.44
N TRP A 903 -19.89 -23.54 3.92
CA TRP A 903 -19.66 -23.97 5.30
C TRP A 903 -18.17 -24.19 5.60
N GLY A 904 -17.43 -24.81 4.66
CA GLY A 904 -15.98 -25.00 4.78
C GLY A 904 -15.22 -23.67 4.89
N ARG A 905 -15.57 -22.67 4.06
CA ARG A 905 -14.97 -21.33 4.10
C ARG A 905 -15.34 -20.59 5.39
N ALA A 906 -16.60 -20.66 5.84
CA ALA A 906 -17.05 -20.07 7.10
C ALA A 906 -16.31 -20.67 8.32
N ARG A 907 -16.08 -21.99 8.33
CA ARG A 907 -15.28 -22.65 9.37
C ARG A 907 -13.79 -22.30 9.29
N ILE A 908 -13.21 -22.20 8.09
CA ILE A 908 -11.83 -21.74 7.89
C ILE A 908 -11.67 -20.30 8.42
N LYS A 909 -12.61 -19.41 8.07
CA LYS A 909 -12.67 -18.03 8.56
C LYS A 909 -12.71 -17.99 10.08
N ASP A 910 -13.63 -18.70 10.74
CA ASP A 910 -13.72 -18.72 12.20
C ASP A 910 -12.42 -19.22 12.87
N LEU A 911 -11.80 -20.29 12.34
CA LEU A 911 -10.53 -20.79 12.85
C LEU A 911 -9.35 -19.81 12.62
N MET A 912 -9.32 -19.12 11.48
CA MET A 912 -8.32 -18.05 11.23
C MET A 912 -8.56 -16.85 12.15
N ASN A 913 -9.81 -16.52 12.47
CA ASN A 913 -10.15 -15.46 13.41
C ASN A 913 -9.61 -15.74 14.82
N GLN A 914 -9.45 -17.02 15.20
CA GLN A 914 -8.85 -17.41 16.48
C GLN A 914 -7.31 -17.30 16.51
N MET A 915 -6.65 -17.04 15.37
CA MET A 915 -5.19 -16.97 15.23
C MET A 915 -4.62 -15.56 14.98
N TYR A 916 -5.46 -14.51 14.92
CA TYR A 916 -4.95 -13.15 14.72
C TYR A 916 -3.98 -12.73 15.83
N GLY A 917 -2.73 -12.47 15.45
CA GLY A 917 -1.62 -12.13 16.35
C GLY A 917 -0.79 -13.32 16.86
N TYR A 918 -1.29 -14.56 16.81
CA TYR A 918 -0.53 -15.76 17.17
C TYR A 918 -1.09 -17.03 16.50
N GLU A 919 -0.29 -17.65 15.63
CA GLU A 919 -0.64 -18.92 14.98
C GLU A 919 -0.36 -20.12 15.90
N ASN A 920 -1.41 -20.88 16.23
CA ASN A 920 -1.32 -22.12 17.01
C ASN A 920 -1.28 -23.34 16.07
N PRO A 921 -0.29 -24.26 16.18
CA PRO A 921 -0.22 -25.49 15.38
C PRO A 921 -1.53 -26.30 15.28
N ASP A 922 -2.32 -26.39 16.35
CA ASP A 922 -3.60 -27.13 16.32
C ASP A 922 -4.66 -26.43 15.47
N ALA A 923 -4.71 -25.09 15.51
CA ALA A 923 -5.62 -24.29 14.70
C ALA A 923 -5.17 -24.22 13.23
N VAL A 924 -3.86 -24.12 12.98
CA VAL A 924 -3.25 -24.28 11.63
C VAL A 924 -3.61 -25.64 11.04
N LYS A 925 -3.47 -26.72 11.83
CA LYS A 925 -3.88 -28.07 11.45
C LYS A 925 -5.39 -28.15 11.19
N ALA A 926 -6.23 -27.57 12.04
CA ALA A 926 -7.68 -27.57 11.85
C ALA A 926 -8.12 -26.83 10.58
N VAL A 927 -7.52 -25.69 10.26
CA VAL A 927 -7.74 -25.00 8.97
C VAL A 927 -7.30 -25.89 7.82
N THR A 928 -6.09 -26.46 7.89
CA THR A 928 -5.54 -27.33 6.83
C THR A 928 -6.41 -28.56 6.58
N ASP A 929 -6.88 -29.23 7.63
CA ASP A 929 -7.71 -30.43 7.53
C ASP A 929 -9.10 -30.11 6.95
N VAL A 930 -9.71 -28.97 7.32
CA VAL A 930 -10.97 -28.52 6.70
C VAL A 930 -10.75 -28.12 5.24
N ALA A 931 -9.70 -27.37 4.95
CA ALA A 931 -9.36 -26.95 3.59
C ALA A 931 -9.18 -28.15 2.65
N LEU A 932 -8.38 -29.14 3.04
CA LEU A 932 -8.21 -30.39 2.28
C LEU A 932 -9.52 -31.19 2.20
N ALA A 933 -10.30 -31.28 3.27
CA ALA A 933 -11.56 -32.05 3.29
C ALA A 933 -12.68 -31.45 2.42
N TYR A 934 -12.60 -30.16 2.06
CA TYR A 934 -13.59 -29.47 1.21
C TYR A 934 -13.02 -28.99 -0.12
N ASN A 935 -11.77 -29.32 -0.44
CA ASN A 935 -11.04 -28.87 -1.63
C ASN A 935 -10.83 -27.34 -1.70
N LEU A 936 -10.73 -26.65 -0.56
CA LEU A 936 -10.70 -25.19 -0.47
C LEU A 936 -9.30 -24.60 -0.34
N LEU A 937 -9.03 -23.55 -1.12
CA LEU A 937 -7.82 -22.73 -1.00
C LEU A 937 -7.81 -21.95 0.34
N SER A 938 -6.63 -21.84 0.97
CA SER A 938 -6.42 -21.19 2.27
C SER A 938 -4.96 -20.77 2.46
N LYS A 939 -4.63 -20.06 3.55
CA LYS A 939 -3.24 -19.71 3.94
C LYS A 939 -2.30 -20.93 4.00
N TYR A 940 -2.83 -22.14 4.22
CA TYR A 940 -2.06 -23.37 4.44
C TYR A 940 -2.29 -24.48 3.39
N THR A 941 -3.11 -24.22 2.37
CA THR A 941 -3.34 -25.12 1.23
C THR A 941 -3.08 -24.40 -0.09
N ALA A 942 -2.72 -25.15 -1.13
CA ALA A 942 -2.54 -24.60 -2.47
C ALA A 942 -2.95 -25.64 -3.51
N PHE A 943 -3.41 -25.17 -4.68
CA PHE A 943 -3.65 -26.03 -5.84
C PHE A 943 -2.37 -26.16 -6.64
N VAL A 944 -2.03 -27.39 -7.05
CA VAL A 944 -0.95 -27.66 -7.99
C VAL A 944 -1.43 -28.52 -9.15
N ALA A 945 -1.14 -28.08 -10.36
CA ALA A 945 -1.41 -28.77 -11.62
C ALA A 945 -0.07 -29.04 -12.33
N VAL A 946 0.13 -30.25 -12.85
CA VAL A 946 1.37 -30.67 -13.54
C VAL A 946 1.01 -31.50 -14.76
N SER A 947 1.67 -31.28 -15.91
CA SER A 947 1.51 -32.11 -17.10
C SER A 947 2.13 -33.50 -16.93
N ASP A 948 1.38 -34.55 -17.30
CA ASP A 948 1.90 -35.93 -17.30
C ASP A 948 2.97 -36.16 -18.40
N GLN A 949 3.00 -35.31 -19.42
CA GLN A 949 4.03 -35.31 -20.47
C GLN A 949 5.22 -34.42 -20.09
N GLY A 950 6.42 -34.90 -20.43
CA GLY A 950 7.68 -34.19 -20.28
C GLY A 950 8.77 -34.83 -21.13
N GLU A 951 8.76 -34.55 -22.43
CA GLU A 951 9.88 -34.81 -23.34
C GLU A 951 10.19 -33.52 -24.10
N ILE A 952 11.38 -32.96 -23.88
CA ILE A 952 11.98 -31.97 -24.77
C ILE A 952 12.63 -32.80 -25.88
N GLU A 953 12.10 -32.75 -27.11
CA GLU A 953 12.78 -33.37 -28.25
C GLU A 953 14.14 -32.69 -28.44
N SER A 954 15.20 -33.44 -28.16
CA SER A 954 16.54 -32.89 -27.95
C SER A 954 17.29 -32.65 -29.26
N ASP A 955 16.79 -31.75 -30.11
CA ASP A 955 17.49 -31.32 -31.32
C ASP A 955 18.24 -30.00 -31.09
N ASN A 956 19.47 -30.13 -30.59
CA ASN A 956 20.54 -29.13 -30.65
C ASN A 956 20.32 -27.74 -29.99
N THR A 957 20.01 -27.69 -28.69
CA THR A 957 20.69 -26.77 -27.72
C THR A 957 20.35 -27.08 -26.26
N GLU A 958 21.22 -26.70 -25.31
CA GLU A 958 20.91 -26.76 -23.86
C GLU A 958 19.98 -25.61 -23.42
N ALA A 959 18.79 -25.54 -24.02
CA ALA A 959 17.78 -24.51 -23.73
C ALA A 959 17.11 -24.75 -22.37
N LYS A 960 17.81 -24.42 -21.27
CA LYS A 960 17.22 -24.30 -19.93
C LYS A 960 16.11 -23.25 -19.96
N SER A 961 14.99 -23.52 -19.30
CA SER A 961 13.95 -22.52 -19.07
C SER A 961 14.55 -21.30 -18.39
N GLU A 962 14.26 -20.10 -18.88
CA GLU A 962 14.82 -18.90 -18.27
C GLU A 962 14.10 -18.59 -16.96
N ASP A 963 14.83 -18.45 -15.85
CA ASP A 963 14.32 -18.00 -14.53
C ASP A 963 13.96 -16.49 -14.52
N LYS A 964 13.48 -15.97 -15.65
CA LYS A 964 12.96 -14.61 -15.81
C LYS A 964 11.50 -14.59 -15.35
N LYS A 965 11.26 -14.29 -14.07
CA LYS A 965 9.89 -14.13 -13.53
C LYS A 965 9.26 -12.82 -14.00
N TYR A 966 8.04 -12.91 -14.55
CA TYR A 966 7.28 -11.77 -15.05
C TYR A 966 6.04 -11.46 -14.20
N PRO A 967 6.12 -10.62 -13.15
CA PRO A 967 4.94 -10.06 -12.48
C PRO A 967 4.04 -9.30 -13.46
N VAL A 968 2.89 -9.88 -13.82
CA VAL A 968 1.89 -9.20 -14.68
C VAL A 968 1.23 -8.06 -13.92
N ALA A 969 1.21 -6.87 -14.53
CA ALA A 969 0.74 -5.64 -13.90
C ALA A 969 -0.79 -5.62 -13.72
N VAL A 970 -1.23 -5.21 -12.53
CA VAL A 970 -2.64 -4.98 -12.18
C VAL A 970 -3.04 -3.55 -12.59
N PRO A 971 -4.29 -3.29 -13.04
CA PRO A 971 -4.71 -1.96 -13.47
C PRO A 971 -4.75 -0.95 -12.32
N GLU A 972 -4.40 0.32 -12.60
CA GLU A 972 -4.68 1.45 -11.69
C GLU A 972 -5.98 2.17 -12.10
N PRO A 973 -6.76 2.72 -11.16
CA PRO A 973 -7.95 3.52 -11.48
C PRO A 973 -7.64 4.79 -12.28
N ASP A 974 -8.47 5.09 -13.27
CA ASP A 974 -8.30 6.25 -14.17
C ASP A 974 -8.57 7.60 -13.45
N GLN A 975 -7.55 8.12 -12.76
CA GLN A 975 -7.56 9.46 -12.13
C GLN A 975 -7.94 10.60 -13.11
N VAL A 976 -7.82 10.38 -14.41
CA VAL A 976 -8.08 11.36 -15.47
C VAL A 976 -9.58 11.69 -15.61
N PHE A 977 -10.47 10.71 -15.41
CA PHE A 977 -11.91 10.94 -15.60
C PHE A 977 -12.48 11.96 -14.61
N ALA A 978 -12.05 11.91 -13.34
CA ALA A 978 -12.53 12.81 -12.29
C ALA A 978 -12.36 14.30 -12.64
N GLN A 979 -11.20 14.71 -13.14
CA GLN A 979 -10.92 16.13 -13.45
C GLN A 979 -11.79 16.67 -14.59
N ILE A 980 -12.13 15.85 -15.58
CA ILE A 980 -12.99 16.25 -16.70
C ILE A 980 -14.47 16.25 -16.27
N PHE A 981 -14.89 15.27 -15.46
CA PHE A 981 -16.27 15.18 -14.99
C PHE A 981 -16.63 16.27 -13.96
N SER A 982 -15.74 16.62 -13.03
CA SER A 982 -16.00 17.70 -12.06
C SER A 982 -16.21 19.05 -12.74
N LEU A 983 -15.51 19.35 -13.84
CA LEU A 983 -15.77 20.55 -14.66
C LEU A 983 -17.16 20.53 -15.31
N LEU A 984 -17.60 19.37 -15.81
CA LEU A 984 -18.93 19.17 -16.39
C LEU A 984 -20.05 19.32 -15.34
N LEU A 985 -19.91 18.66 -14.18
CA LEU A 985 -20.86 18.75 -13.07
C LEU A 985 -20.96 20.17 -12.51
N PHE A 986 -19.85 20.89 -12.36
CA PHE A 986 -19.86 22.29 -11.94
C PHE A 986 -20.56 23.20 -12.97
N GLY A 987 -20.38 22.93 -14.27
CA GLY A 987 -21.12 23.58 -15.35
C GLY A 987 -22.64 23.33 -15.28
N ILE A 988 -23.06 22.08 -15.07
CA ILE A 988 -24.47 21.68 -14.93
C ILE A 988 -25.09 22.29 -13.65
N PHE A 989 -24.34 22.35 -12.54
CA PHE A 989 -24.78 22.99 -11.30
C PHE A 989 -24.98 24.51 -11.46
N LEU A 990 -24.06 25.19 -12.15
CA LEU A 990 -24.20 26.61 -12.51
C LEU A 990 -25.39 26.85 -13.45
N ALA A 991 -25.62 25.96 -14.42
CA ALA A 991 -26.78 26.03 -15.31
C ALA A 991 -28.10 25.86 -14.53
N ARG A 992 -28.20 24.85 -13.64
CA ARG A 992 -29.37 24.64 -12.76
C ARG A 992 -29.62 25.83 -11.82
N LYS A 993 -28.56 26.44 -11.25
CA LYS A 993 -28.70 27.67 -10.44
C LYS A 993 -29.19 28.86 -11.26
N ARG A 994 -28.66 29.08 -12.47
CA ARG A 994 -29.16 30.13 -13.38
C ARG A 994 -30.61 29.91 -13.79
N LEU A 995 -31.01 28.67 -14.06
CA LEU A 995 -32.39 28.34 -14.45
C LEU A 995 -33.37 28.57 -13.29
N LYS A 996 -33.02 28.17 -12.05
CA LYS A 996 -33.82 28.52 -10.86
C LYS A 996 -33.92 30.03 -10.64
N LEU A 997 -32.84 30.78 -10.86
CA LEU A 997 -32.88 32.24 -10.71
C LEU A 997 -33.77 32.92 -11.76
N LEU A 998 -33.72 32.46 -13.02
CA LEU A 998 -34.62 32.90 -14.10
C LEU A 998 -36.09 32.53 -13.88
N LEU A 999 -36.35 31.43 -13.16
CA LEU A 999 -37.71 31.01 -12.73
C LEU A 999 -38.19 31.69 -11.44
N MET A 1000 -37.37 32.53 -10.80
CA MET A 1000 -37.76 33.41 -9.68
C MET A 1000 -37.81 34.90 -10.09
N ILE A 1001 -37.59 35.19 -11.37
CA ILE A 1001 -37.63 36.54 -11.98
C ILE A 1001 -38.76 36.61 -13.05
N LYS A 1002 -39.60 35.58 -13.10
CA LYS A 1002 -40.92 35.53 -13.74
C LYS A 1002 -41.98 35.23 -12.71
#